data_AF-A0A817U8J4-F1
#
_entry.id   AF-A0A817U8J4-F1
#
_cell.length_a   1.000
_cell.length_b   1.000
_cell.length_c   1.000
_cell.angle_alpha   90.00
_cell.angle_beta   90.00
_cell.angle_gamma   90.00
#
_symmetry.space_group_name_H-M   'P 1'
#
loop_
_entity.id
_entity.type
_entity.pdbx_description
1 polymer ?
#
loop_
_entity_poly.entity_id
_entity_poly.type
_entity_poly.pdbx_seq_one_letter_code
_entity_poly.pdbx_strand_id
1 'polypeptide(L)'
;MNILQLKELTDEMMNLSLNKFYDFIEIALDKDLSELFKVQAIREMSSLSSITIDQLTQVLTFEIDELKGLKKSLGFTTSDGNFHLRLGHRKLLEHLLSLVQAKKTLSVNNRELSNNFIENDIEKKLIELLKHQTSNLSDGHNVPILIPWVINIFQNLKTTKNKYSYDIHIQQFALLIYIFGESLIRNQEMRMIESEFRFQLIKEHLKPNKCNYVFIAEDATSSICRIDYDATSNSFIGFSSPLIDGVAQSNFFQTENFEQLELWLSEIDKAKFINLYMLKSLVLSDPPFILTAYGSNNKAKAIEILKRWLFIYHQCLIQDIHVIGFSTDADSRFLRAMRLCSRFFATLPNFNILKYKDIFHIKIPKQWSWFFMEEQQILFFMQDGIHIATKFRNQLLSETAHMKIGSYSIDIHDVFDLIELESKIEHTLIKCDVDPKDRQNFASCLRISSKDVLNLLEKNEKATGTFVYLSLLRSIIAGFIERSTTIEQRLFHIWTVVFTFIKNKLPVDALNTFAFNSQICENTFRIARSLSGSFSSNTHFSVKSFLKRCEKISIINSIKNHGGQIGEYQFYFPQHHKNHKDTCTYSIDHINELNLTEIDIEIIIKNAFEEAKKYVSMVNMTDFLKAKNIYTLSSLSTFTRSILNRSSSKRIDYTIDNNSSDEDSDEENLYSANSMSDVLNNEDQFSPNNTDDEEEEEENVIAIDVPHTAQTKLNGCRIYDKINPQQSKKYFGIRIGSSYKFIHKQTSCWLLTTDKQRL
;
A
#
# COMPACT_ATOMS: atom_id res chain seq x y z
N MET A 1 -10.91 -42.47 18.88
CA MET A 1 -11.21 -41.13 18.34
C MET A 1 -10.03 -40.25 18.72
N ASN A 2 -9.31 -39.59 17.81
CA ASN A 2 -8.10 -38.86 18.22
C ASN A 2 -8.48 -37.44 18.65
N ILE A 3 -8.18 -37.02 19.90
CA ILE A 3 -8.54 -35.67 20.39
C ILE A 3 -7.99 -34.55 19.50
N LEU A 4 -6.84 -34.77 18.85
CA LEU A 4 -6.22 -33.77 17.96
C LEU A 4 -7.08 -33.47 16.72
N GLN A 5 -8.05 -34.35 16.42
CA GLN A 5 -9.02 -34.16 15.34
C GLN A 5 -10.32 -33.50 15.82
N LEU A 6 -10.55 -33.37 17.13
CA LEU A 6 -11.70 -32.64 17.66
C LEU A 6 -11.44 -31.14 17.67
N LYS A 7 -12.34 -30.41 17.01
CA LYS A 7 -12.37 -28.94 17.01
C LYS A 7 -13.25 -28.37 18.11
N GLU A 8 -14.21 -29.14 18.63
CA GLU A 8 -15.14 -28.71 19.69
C GLU A 8 -15.64 -29.91 20.51
N LEU A 9 -16.07 -29.67 21.75
CA LEU A 9 -16.76 -30.65 22.60
C LEU A 9 -18.28 -30.45 22.51
N THR A 10 -19.02 -31.56 22.38
CA THR A 10 -20.49 -31.51 22.45
C THR A 10 -20.97 -31.34 23.89
N ASP A 11 -22.23 -30.95 24.07
CA ASP A 11 -22.81 -30.80 25.41
C ASP A 11 -22.88 -32.16 26.13
N GLU A 12 -23.10 -33.25 25.40
CA GLU A 12 -23.03 -34.62 25.93
C GLU A 12 -21.64 -34.95 26.47
N MET A 13 -20.57 -34.53 25.77
CA MET A 13 -19.19 -34.75 26.19
C MET A 13 -18.83 -33.90 27.42
N MET A 14 -19.37 -32.68 27.52
CA MET A 14 -19.20 -31.82 28.69
C MET A 14 -19.91 -32.36 29.94
N ASN A 15 -20.94 -33.18 29.76
CA ASN A 15 -21.71 -33.82 30.84
C ASN A 15 -21.19 -35.23 31.20
N LEU A 16 -20.03 -35.64 30.67
CA LEU A 16 -19.44 -36.93 31.04
C LEU A 16 -18.94 -36.92 32.48
N SER A 17 -19.32 -37.95 33.22
CA SER A 17 -18.95 -38.15 34.63
C SER A 17 -18.57 -39.61 34.91
N LEU A 18 -17.77 -39.83 35.95
CA LEU A 18 -17.35 -41.12 36.47
C LEU A 18 -16.73 -42.00 35.37
N ASN A 19 -17.15 -43.25 35.24
CA ASN A 19 -16.56 -44.22 34.30
C ASN A 19 -16.64 -43.72 32.86
N LYS A 20 -17.73 -43.06 32.47
CA LYS A 20 -17.88 -42.51 31.10
C LYS A 20 -16.86 -41.43 30.78
N PHE A 21 -16.41 -40.68 31.79
CA PHE A 21 -15.33 -39.71 31.63
C PHE A 21 -13.99 -40.42 31.40
N TYR A 22 -13.66 -41.42 32.22
CA TYR A 22 -12.41 -42.19 32.05
C TYR A 22 -12.35 -42.98 30.74
N ASP A 23 -13.47 -43.56 30.32
CA ASP A 23 -13.59 -44.27 29.04
C ASP A 23 -13.35 -43.29 27.87
N PHE A 24 -13.90 -42.07 27.97
CA PHE A 24 -13.65 -41.03 26.99
C PHE A 24 -12.18 -40.63 26.94
N ILE A 25 -11.54 -40.39 28.09
CA ILE A 25 -10.13 -40.01 28.13
C ILE A 25 -9.24 -41.12 27.56
N GLU A 26 -9.52 -42.38 27.89
CA GLU A 26 -8.76 -43.53 27.37
C GLU A 26 -8.89 -43.65 25.85
N ILE A 27 -10.09 -43.42 25.30
CA ILE A 27 -10.35 -43.46 23.85
C ILE A 27 -9.79 -42.24 23.11
N ALA A 28 -9.81 -41.06 23.76
CA ALA A 28 -9.52 -39.77 23.15
C ALA A 28 -8.04 -39.38 23.24
N LEU A 29 -7.40 -39.69 24.36
CA LEU A 29 -6.00 -39.38 24.66
C LEU A 29 -5.19 -40.67 24.62
N ASP A 30 -5.15 -41.38 25.75
CA ASP A 30 -4.54 -42.69 25.93
C ASP A 30 -4.89 -43.24 27.34
N LYS A 31 -4.53 -44.51 27.58
CA LYS A 31 -4.78 -45.21 28.85
C LYS A 31 -3.99 -44.64 30.03
N ASP A 32 -2.74 -44.24 29.82
CA ASP A 32 -1.90 -43.66 30.88
C ASP A 32 -2.45 -42.30 31.33
N LEU A 33 -2.92 -41.46 30.41
CA LEU A 33 -3.60 -40.21 30.78
C LEU A 33 -4.92 -40.46 31.50
N SER A 34 -5.70 -41.48 31.12
CA SER A 34 -6.90 -41.87 31.87
C SER A 34 -6.58 -42.24 33.32
N GLU A 35 -5.49 -42.99 33.53
CA GLU A 35 -5.03 -43.35 34.87
C GLU A 35 -4.55 -42.14 35.68
N LEU A 36 -3.92 -41.14 35.04
CA LEU A 36 -3.57 -39.88 35.68
C LEU A 36 -4.80 -39.16 36.24
N PHE A 37 -5.90 -39.08 35.47
CA PHE A 37 -7.13 -38.46 35.96
C PHE A 37 -7.76 -39.24 37.12
N LYS A 38 -7.68 -40.59 37.12
CA LYS A 38 -8.14 -41.43 38.25
C LYS A 38 -7.35 -41.15 39.51
N VAL A 39 -6.02 -41.08 39.41
CA VAL A 39 -5.11 -40.76 40.52
C VAL A 39 -5.40 -39.36 41.08
N GLN A 40 -5.68 -38.39 40.21
CA GLN A 40 -6.08 -37.03 40.59
C GLN A 40 -7.52 -36.93 41.13
N ALA A 41 -8.29 -38.03 41.11
CA ALA A 41 -9.71 -38.06 41.46
C ALA A 41 -10.58 -37.06 40.65
N ILE A 42 -10.17 -36.73 39.43
CA ILE A 42 -10.95 -35.88 38.51
C ILE A 42 -11.98 -36.77 37.82
N ARG A 43 -13.25 -36.55 38.13
CA ARG A 43 -14.34 -37.46 37.75
C ARG A 43 -15.28 -36.90 36.69
N GLU A 44 -15.08 -35.68 36.21
CA GLU A 44 -16.01 -35.01 35.31
C GLU A 44 -15.30 -34.04 34.36
N MET A 45 -15.86 -33.90 33.15
CA MET A 45 -15.31 -33.01 32.11
C MET A 45 -15.35 -31.53 32.51
N SER A 46 -16.41 -31.11 33.21
CA SER A 46 -16.60 -29.73 33.69
C SER A 46 -15.49 -29.25 34.63
N SER A 47 -14.96 -30.14 35.46
CA SER A 47 -13.88 -29.83 36.41
C SER A 47 -12.58 -29.42 35.70
N LEU A 48 -12.36 -29.84 34.46
CA LEU A 48 -11.16 -29.49 33.70
C LEU A 48 -11.08 -28.01 33.34
N SER A 49 -12.19 -27.30 33.37
CA SER A 49 -12.25 -25.89 32.93
C SER A 49 -11.41 -24.93 33.77
N SER A 50 -11.09 -25.30 35.02
CA SER A 50 -10.29 -24.48 35.94
C SER A 50 -8.91 -25.08 36.24
N ILE A 51 -8.56 -26.19 35.58
CA ILE A 51 -7.34 -26.94 35.88
C ILE A 51 -6.25 -26.60 34.85
N THR A 52 -5.05 -26.30 35.34
CA THR A 52 -3.86 -26.13 34.50
C THR A 52 -3.10 -27.45 34.35
N ILE A 53 -2.20 -27.53 33.36
CA ILE A 53 -1.37 -28.72 33.17
C ILE A 53 -0.44 -28.95 34.36
N ASP A 54 0.12 -27.87 34.91
CA ASP A 54 1.01 -27.99 36.06
C ASP A 54 0.26 -28.63 37.25
N GLN A 55 -1.00 -28.26 37.48
CA GLN A 55 -1.87 -28.89 38.48
C GLN A 55 -2.13 -30.37 38.16
N LEU A 56 -2.38 -30.74 36.89
CA LEU A 56 -2.53 -32.15 36.48
C LEU A 56 -1.26 -32.98 36.65
N THR A 57 -0.10 -32.36 36.50
CA THR A 57 1.19 -33.06 36.63
C THR A 57 1.75 -33.04 38.05
N GLN A 58 1.20 -32.23 38.95
CA GLN A 58 1.69 -32.09 40.32
C GLN A 58 1.70 -33.43 41.08
N VAL A 59 0.72 -34.32 40.83
CA VAL A 59 0.71 -35.62 41.50
C VAL A 59 1.92 -36.50 41.14
N LEU A 60 2.54 -36.25 39.98
CA LEU A 60 3.71 -36.97 39.51
C LEU A 60 5.01 -36.47 40.16
N THR A 61 4.97 -35.43 41.00
CA THR A 61 6.13 -35.01 41.80
C THR A 61 6.26 -35.79 43.10
N PHE A 62 5.21 -36.47 43.58
CA PHE A 62 5.26 -37.25 44.83
C PHE A 62 6.04 -38.55 44.68
N GLU A 63 6.90 -38.88 45.65
CA GLU A 63 7.63 -40.16 45.70
C GLU A 63 6.76 -41.27 46.29
N ILE A 64 5.77 -41.71 45.51
CA ILE A 64 4.84 -42.79 45.87
C ILE A 64 5.13 -44.00 44.98
N ASP A 65 5.31 -45.17 45.59
CA ASP A 65 5.67 -46.41 44.89
C ASP A 65 4.63 -46.81 43.85
N GLU A 66 3.34 -46.60 44.15
CA GLU A 66 2.21 -46.85 43.27
C GLU A 66 2.24 -46.00 41.99
N LEU A 67 2.91 -44.83 42.01
CA LEU A 67 3.02 -43.95 40.85
C LEU A 67 4.23 -44.24 39.97
N LYS A 68 5.16 -45.12 40.37
CA LYS A 68 6.39 -45.41 39.60
C LYS A 68 6.09 -45.90 38.18
N GLY A 69 5.07 -46.74 38.02
CA GLY A 69 4.62 -47.22 36.71
C GLY A 69 4.11 -46.08 35.82
N LEU A 70 3.24 -45.23 36.38
CA LEU A 70 2.62 -44.12 35.67
C LEU A 70 3.63 -43.01 35.31
N LYS A 71 4.58 -42.70 36.21
CA LYS A 71 5.68 -41.76 35.90
C LYS A 71 6.51 -42.23 34.71
N LYS A 72 6.84 -43.52 34.67
CA LYS A 72 7.65 -44.11 33.60
C LYS A 72 6.95 -44.07 32.24
N SER A 73 5.62 -44.22 32.21
CA SER A 73 4.85 -44.19 30.97
C SER A 73 4.62 -42.76 30.46
N LEU A 74 4.26 -41.83 31.36
CA LEU A 74 3.91 -40.46 31.00
C LEU A 74 5.09 -39.53 30.72
N GLY A 75 6.24 -39.75 31.37
CA GLY A 75 7.34 -38.78 31.41
C GLY A 75 8.72 -39.37 31.67
N PHE A 76 9.63 -38.51 32.12
CA PHE A 76 10.95 -38.87 32.63
C PHE A 76 11.34 -37.90 33.74
N THR A 77 12.17 -38.36 34.68
CA THR A 77 12.73 -37.53 35.75
C THR A 77 14.14 -37.12 35.36
N THR A 78 14.46 -35.84 35.43
CA THR A 78 15.81 -35.31 35.19
C THR A 78 16.72 -35.56 36.40
N SER A 79 18.03 -35.40 36.22
CA SER A 79 19.03 -35.68 37.27
C SER A 79 18.87 -34.81 38.53
N ASP A 80 18.16 -33.69 38.42
CA ASP A 80 17.81 -32.78 39.52
C ASP A 80 16.52 -33.19 40.25
N GLY A 81 15.90 -34.31 39.89
CA GLY A 81 14.68 -34.83 40.52
C GLY A 81 13.38 -34.28 39.93
N ASN A 82 13.43 -33.39 38.94
CA ASN A 82 12.24 -32.80 38.33
C ASN A 82 11.57 -33.75 37.33
N PHE A 83 10.25 -33.89 37.41
CA PHE A 83 9.48 -34.72 36.48
C PHE A 83 9.03 -33.91 35.26
N HIS A 84 9.31 -34.43 34.06
CA HIS A 84 8.89 -33.84 32.79
C HIS A 84 7.95 -34.78 32.05
N LEU A 85 6.75 -34.27 31.73
CA LEU A 85 5.78 -34.97 30.88
C LEU A 85 6.30 -35.06 29.43
N ARG A 86 6.14 -36.22 28.78
CA ARG A 86 6.49 -36.36 27.37
C ARG A 86 5.69 -35.38 26.52
N LEU A 87 6.36 -34.78 25.52
CA LEU A 87 5.79 -33.72 24.69
C LEU A 87 4.46 -34.09 24.02
N GLY A 88 4.28 -35.36 23.62
CA GLY A 88 3.03 -35.85 23.04
C GLY A 88 1.85 -35.77 24.03
N HIS A 89 2.01 -36.32 25.23
CA HIS A 89 1.00 -36.26 26.29
C HIS A 89 0.71 -34.82 26.72
N ARG A 90 1.74 -33.96 26.77
CA ARG A 90 1.57 -32.53 27.05
C ARG A 90 0.66 -31.85 26.02
N LYS A 91 0.95 -32.01 24.72
CA LYS A 91 0.12 -31.41 23.66
C LYS A 91 -1.32 -31.93 23.66
N LEU A 92 -1.50 -33.21 23.96
CA LEU A 92 -2.83 -33.83 24.08
C LEU A 92 -3.64 -33.22 25.23
N LEU A 93 -3.03 -33.01 26.39
CA LEU A 93 -3.65 -32.33 27.54
C LEU A 93 -3.91 -30.84 27.26
N GLU A 94 -2.96 -30.12 26.66
CA GLU A 94 -3.13 -28.70 26.26
C GLU A 94 -4.35 -28.55 25.35
N HIS A 95 -4.48 -29.44 24.37
CA HIS A 95 -5.61 -29.43 23.45
C HIS A 95 -6.94 -29.71 24.15
N LEU A 96 -7.03 -30.75 24.98
CA LEU A 96 -8.25 -31.05 25.74
C LEU A 96 -8.66 -29.88 26.65
N LEU A 97 -7.73 -29.32 27.42
CA LEU A 97 -8.02 -28.19 28.32
C LEU A 97 -8.51 -26.97 27.54
N SER A 98 -7.89 -26.68 26.38
CA SER A 98 -8.32 -25.58 25.52
C SER A 98 -9.75 -25.77 25.00
N LEU A 99 -10.12 -27.00 24.63
CA LEU A 99 -11.47 -27.33 24.15
C LEU A 99 -12.51 -27.16 25.27
N VAL A 100 -12.21 -27.62 26.48
CA VAL A 100 -13.10 -27.47 27.64
C VAL A 100 -13.28 -25.99 28.01
N GLN A 101 -12.20 -25.22 28.04
CA GLN A 101 -12.25 -23.78 28.35
C GLN A 101 -13.05 -23.01 27.30
N ALA A 102 -12.80 -23.25 26.02
CA ALA A 102 -13.53 -22.61 24.92
C ALA A 102 -15.04 -22.90 25.01
N LYS A 103 -15.42 -24.15 25.31
CA LYS A 103 -16.83 -24.55 25.44
C LYS A 103 -17.53 -23.90 26.64
N LYS A 104 -16.82 -23.71 27.76
CA LYS A 104 -17.36 -23.01 28.94
C LYS A 104 -17.56 -21.52 28.68
N THR A 105 -16.62 -20.86 28.00
CA THR A 105 -16.75 -19.44 27.63
C THR A 105 -17.93 -19.22 26.69
N LEU A 106 -18.16 -20.14 25.75
CA LEU A 106 -19.33 -20.11 24.86
C LEU A 106 -20.66 -20.30 25.62
N SER A 107 -20.72 -21.17 26.64
CA SER A 107 -21.95 -21.36 27.41
C SER A 107 -22.29 -20.18 28.34
N VAL A 108 -21.27 -19.46 28.83
CA VAL A 108 -21.43 -18.24 29.63
C VAL A 108 -21.91 -17.09 28.74
N ASN A 109 -21.29 -16.89 27.57
CA ASN A 109 -21.72 -15.86 26.62
C ASN A 109 -23.13 -16.12 26.07
N ASN A 110 -23.48 -17.39 25.83
CA ASN A 110 -24.84 -17.75 25.39
C ASN A 110 -25.90 -17.57 26.50
N ARG A 111 -25.53 -17.60 27.79
CA ARG A 111 -26.45 -17.28 28.89
C ARG A 111 -26.72 -15.77 29.00
N GLU A 112 -25.75 -14.91 28.69
CA GLU A 112 -25.97 -13.46 28.61
C GLU A 112 -26.76 -13.04 27.35
N LEU A 113 -26.62 -13.80 26.25
CA LEU A 113 -27.46 -13.64 25.05
C LEU A 113 -28.86 -14.26 25.18
N SER A 114 -29.08 -15.16 26.15
CA SER A 114 -30.35 -15.87 26.31
C SER A 114 -31.52 -15.05 26.88
N ASN A 115 -31.32 -13.75 27.16
CA ASN A 115 -32.43 -12.83 27.42
C ASN A 115 -33.06 -12.21 26.16
N ASN A 116 -32.62 -12.59 24.95
CA ASN A 116 -33.29 -12.24 23.70
C ASN A 116 -33.37 -13.46 22.77
N PHE A 117 -34.22 -14.44 23.08
CA PHE A 117 -34.49 -15.58 22.20
C PHE A 117 -35.73 -15.34 21.32
N ILE A 118 -35.51 -14.99 20.05
CA ILE A 118 -36.43 -15.26 18.93
C ILE A 118 -35.59 -15.66 17.71
N GLU A 119 -35.10 -16.92 17.64
CA GLU A 119 -34.39 -17.39 16.42
C GLU A 119 -35.24 -18.31 15.53
N ASN A 120 -36.25 -19.00 16.05
CA ASN A 120 -37.10 -19.85 15.20
C ASN A 120 -38.29 -19.12 14.55
N ASP A 121 -38.66 -17.94 15.04
CA ASP A 121 -39.81 -17.19 14.52
C ASP A 121 -39.42 -16.22 13.40
N ILE A 122 -38.15 -15.79 13.35
CA ILE A 122 -37.62 -14.88 12.33
C ILE A 122 -37.45 -15.61 10.99
N GLU A 123 -36.94 -16.85 10.97
CA GLU A 123 -36.79 -17.65 9.74
C GLU A 123 -38.14 -17.85 9.05
N LYS A 124 -39.20 -18.18 9.82
CA LYS A 124 -40.56 -18.31 9.30
C LYS A 124 -41.16 -16.97 8.88
N LYS A 125 -41.02 -15.91 9.68
CA LYS A 125 -41.55 -14.58 9.37
C LYS A 125 -40.88 -13.96 8.14
N LEU A 126 -39.56 -14.10 7.96
CA LEU A 126 -38.88 -13.59 6.77
C LEU A 126 -39.32 -14.33 5.51
N ILE A 127 -39.47 -15.66 5.59
CA ILE A 127 -39.96 -16.47 4.46
C ILE A 127 -41.41 -16.11 4.13
N GLU A 128 -42.28 -15.90 5.12
CA GLU A 128 -43.66 -15.44 4.89
C GLU A 128 -43.73 -14.02 4.34
N LEU A 129 -42.91 -13.09 4.85
CA LEU A 129 -42.90 -11.69 4.43
C LEU A 129 -42.36 -11.54 3.00
N LEU A 130 -41.36 -12.35 2.62
CA LEU A 130 -40.87 -12.45 1.26
C LEU A 130 -41.90 -13.10 0.31
N LYS A 131 -42.66 -14.11 0.77
CA LYS A 131 -43.77 -14.72 0.02
C LYS A 131 -44.95 -13.76 -0.19
N HIS A 132 -45.24 -12.93 0.82
CA HIS A 132 -46.33 -11.96 0.77
C HIS A 132 -45.99 -10.73 -0.10
N GLN A 133 -44.71 -10.34 -0.16
CA GLN A 133 -44.25 -9.31 -1.10
C GLN A 133 -44.17 -9.82 -2.54
N THR A 134 -43.92 -11.11 -2.77
CA THR A 134 -43.92 -11.71 -4.12
C THR A 134 -45.31 -11.79 -4.74
N SER A 135 -46.35 -12.04 -3.95
CA SER A 135 -47.73 -12.12 -4.45
C SER A 135 -48.34 -10.78 -4.86
N ASN A 136 -47.72 -9.65 -4.47
CA ASN A 136 -48.20 -8.30 -4.75
C ASN A 136 -47.48 -7.62 -5.94
N LEU A 137 -46.50 -8.29 -6.56
CA LEU A 137 -45.80 -7.80 -7.74
C LEU A 137 -46.40 -8.45 -8.99
N SER A 138 -47.42 -7.82 -9.55
CA SER A 138 -48.12 -8.28 -10.76
C SER A 138 -47.37 -8.00 -12.07
N ASP A 139 -46.12 -7.53 -12.05
CA ASP A 139 -45.35 -7.23 -13.26
C ASP A 139 -43.94 -7.85 -13.24
N GLY A 140 -43.83 -9.03 -13.87
CA GLY A 140 -42.80 -9.35 -14.87
C GLY A 140 -41.29 -9.33 -14.58
N HIS A 141 -40.75 -8.84 -13.45
CA HIS A 141 -39.30 -8.72 -13.28
C HIS A 141 -38.71 -9.35 -12.00
N ASN A 142 -37.82 -10.32 -12.21
CA ASN A 142 -36.66 -10.72 -11.39
C ASN A 142 -36.83 -11.14 -9.92
N VAL A 143 -37.98 -11.74 -9.55
CA VAL A 143 -38.13 -12.35 -8.22
C VAL A 143 -37.73 -13.84 -8.06
N PRO A 144 -37.54 -14.68 -9.12
CA PRO A 144 -37.25 -16.11 -8.91
C PRO A 144 -35.92 -16.43 -8.21
N ILE A 145 -34.97 -15.49 -8.15
CA ILE A 145 -33.60 -15.74 -7.67
C ILE A 145 -33.44 -15.48 -6.15
N LEU A 146 -34.22 -14.56 -5.58
CA LEU A 146 -34.00 -14.09 -4.22
C LEU A 146 -34.41 -15.12 -3.16
N ILE A 147 -35.48 -15.89 -3.41
CA ILE A 147 -35.95 -16.93 -2.50
C ILE A 147 -34.96 -18.11 -2.44
N PRO A 148 -34.49 -18.68 -3.58
CA PRO A 148 -33.39 -19.65 -3.57
C PRO A 148 -32.10 -19.12 -2.93
N TRP A 149 -31.77 -17.83 -3.12
CA TRP A 149 -30.60 -17.18 -2.53
C TRP A 149 -30.65 -17.16 -0.99
N VAL A 150 -31.76 -16.72 -0.40
CA VAL A 150 -31.95 -16.71 1.07
C VAL A 150 -31.93 -18.13 1.64
N ILE A 151 -32.63 -19.08 0.99
CA ILE A 151 -32.67 -20.48 1.40
C ILE A 151 -31.26 -21.10 1.39
N ASN A 152 -30.46 -20.81 0.36
CA ASN A 152 -29.09 -21.33 0.24
C ASN A 152 -28.13 -20.74 1.28
N ILE A 153 -28.27 -19.46 1.65
CA ILE A 153 -27.48 -18.87 2.74
C ILE A 153 -27.78 -19.59 4.06
N PHE A 154 -29.05 -19.82 4.38
CA PHE A 154 -29.44 -20.52 5.60
C PHE A 154 -29.01 -21.99 5.60
N GLN A 155 -29.03 -22.66 4.44
CA GLN A 155 -28.53 -24.04 4.32
C GLN A 155 -27.00 -24.11 4.48
N ASN A 156 -26.26 -23.18 3.88
CA ASN A 156 -24.80 -23.14 3.99
C ASN A 156 -24.33 -22.80 5.41
N LEU A 157 -25.02 -21.91 6.12
CA LEU A 157 -24.78 -21.64 7.55
C LEU A 157 -24.97 -22.89 8.43
N LYS A 158 -25.78 -23.86 7.99
CA LYS A 158 -26.03 -25.13 8.66
C LYS A 158 -25.06 -26.26 8.26
N THR A 159 -24.12 -26.04 7.32
CA THR A 159 -23.15 -27.07 6.87
C THR A 159 -21.77 -26.94 7.54
N THR A 160 -21.13 -28.07 7.86
CA THR A 160 -19.86 -28.12 8.59
C THR A 160 -18.64 -27.84 7.69
N LYS A 161 -17.73 -27.00 8.17
CA LYS A 161 -16.61 -26.32 7.44
C LYS A 161 -15.52 -27.20 6.76
N ASN A 162 -15.67 -28.51 6.62
CA ASN A 162 -14.58 -29.40 6.18
C ASN A 162 -14.74 -30.02 4.77
N LYS A 163 -15.62 -29.50 3.90
CA LYS A 163 -15.60 -29.83 2.47
C LYS A 163 -15.59 -28.55 1.64
N TYR A 164 -14.39 -28.07 1.31
CA TYR A 164 -14.20 -27.08 0.25
C TYR A 164 -13.54 -27.76 -0.96
N SER A 165 -14.27 -28.63 -1.65
CA SER A 165 -14.40 -28.40 -3.09
C SER A 165 -15.36 -27.23 -3.17
N TYR A 166 -15.03 -26.14 -3.87
CA TYR A 166 -16.02 -25.06 -4.05
C TYR A 166 -17.26 -25.70 -4.66
N ASP A 167 -18.30 -25.84 -3.83
CA ASP A 167 -19.59 -26.34 -4.25
C ASP A 167 -20.03 -25.50 -5.45
N ILE A 168 -20.69 -26.12 -6.44
CA ILE A 168 -21.18 -25.41 -7.64
C ILE A 168 -21.96 -24.16 -7.24
N HIS A 169 -22.59 -24.15 -6.07
CA HIS A 169 -23.31 -23.02 -5.50
C HIS A 169 -22.41 -21.94 -4.88
N ILE A 170 -21.23 -22.27 -4.35
CA ILE A 170 -20.22 -21.25 -3.95
C ILE A 170 -19.57 -20.65 -5.19
N GLN A 171 -19.32 -21.44 -6.23
CA GLN A 171 -18.88 -20.90 -7.51
C GLN A 171 -19.95 -20.00 -8.13
N GLN A 172 -21.22 -20.42 -8.13
CA GLN A 172 -22.34 -19.58 -8.56
C GLN A 172 -22.52 -18.35 -7.67
N PHE A 173 -22.27 -18.44 -6.36
CA PHE A 173 -22.30 -17.30 -5.44
C PHE A 173 -21.15 -16.32 -5.70
N ALA A 174 -19.93 -16.82 -5.93
CA ALA A 174 -18.80 -15.99 -6.32
C ALA A 174 -19.01 -15.36 -7.69
N LEU A 175 -19.58 -16.11 -8.65
CA LEU A 175 -19.98 -15.63 -9.97
C LEU A 175 -21.10 -14.59 -9.85
N LEU A 176 -22.08 -14.79 -8.96
CA LEU A 176 -23.16 -13.83 -8.72
C LEU A 176 -22.64 -12.58 -8.01
N ILE A 177 -21.74 -12.68 -7.02
CA ILE A 177 -21.07 -11.50 -6.45
C ILE A 177 -20.20 -10.81 -7.49
N TYR A 178 -19.57 -11.55 -8.40
CA TYR A 178 -18.83 -10.99 -9.52
C TYR A 178 -19.76 -10.25 -10.50
N ILE A 179 -20.91 -10.83 -10.84
CA ILE A 179 -21.93 -10.26 -11.74
C ILE A 179 -22.67 -9.08 -11.07
N PHE A 180 -23.05 -9.19 -9.80
CA PHE A 180 -23.66 -8.10 -9.03
C PHE A 180 -22.66 -6.99 -8.73
N GLY A 181 -21.41 -7.36 -8.43
CA GLY A 181 -20.27 -6.46 -8.35
C GLY A 181 -20.08 -5.71 -9.67
N GLU A 182 -20.12 -6.40 -10.82
CA GLU A 182 -20.14 -5.78 -12.15
C GLU A 182 -21.34 -4.83 -12.34
N SER A 183 -22.54 -5.20 -11.88
CA SER A 183 -23.71 -4.33 -11.98
C SER A 183 -23.61 -3.08 -11.07
N LEU A 184 -22.94 -3.20 -9.92
CA LEU A 184 -22.58 -2.09 -9.03
C LEU A 184 -21.41 -1.27 -9.58
N ILE A 185 -20.49 -1.89 -10.31
CA ILE A 185 -19.40 -1.24 -11.07
C ILE A 185 -19.98 -0.41 -12.22
N ARG A 186 -21.11 -0.82 -12.80
CA ARG A 186 -21.81 -0.04 -13.85
C ARG A 186 -22.46 1.26 -13.36
N ASN A 187 -22.37 1.61 -12.07
CA ASN A 187 -22.69 2.98 -11.65
C ASN A 187 -21.71 3.96 -12.30
N GLN A 188 -22.22 4.74 -13.26
CA GLN A 188 -21.42 5.63 -14.11
C GLN A 188 -20.55 6.62 -13.32
N GLU A 189 -20.92 6.95 -12.08
CA GLU A 189 -20.21 7.89 -11.21
C GLU A 189 -18.83 7.39 -10.74
N MET A 190 -18.57 6.08 -10.72
CA MET A 190 -17.31 5.52 -10.19
C MET A 190 -16.29 5.13 -11.26
N ARG A 191 -16.63 5.32 -12.53
CA ARG A 191 -15.77 4.98 -13.66
C ARG A 191 -14.53 5.87 -13.73
N MET A 192 -13.40 5.29 -14.14
CA MET A 192 -12.17 6.01 -14.42
C MET A 192 -12.02 6.26 -15.92
N ILE A 193 -11.99 7.53 -16.34
CA ILE A 193 -11.59 7.95 -17.69
C ILE A 193 -10.16 8.48 -17.64
N GLU A 194 -9.35 8.16 -18.64
CA GLU A 194 -7.96 8.64 -18.73
C GLU A 194 -7.91 10.17 -18.70
N SER A 195 -6.99 10.73 -17.90
CA SER A 195 -6.77 12.18 -17.74
C SER A 195 -7.95 12.98 -17.19
N GLU A 196 -9.05 12.34 -16.80
CA GLU A 196 -10.17 13.03 -16.15
C GLU A 196 -9.88 13.21 -14.65
N PHE A 197 -10.04 14.43 -14.16
CA PHE A 197 -9.93 14.74 -12.74
C PHE A 197 -11.28 14.65 -12.05
N ARG A 198 -11.40 13.79 -11.03
CA ARG A 198 -12.66 13.47 -10.35
C ARG A 198 -12.98 14.41 -9.18
N PHE A 199 -12.85 15.73 -9.37
CA PHE A 199 -13.00 16.72 -8.29
C PHE A 199 -14.37 16.71 -7.61
N GLN A 200 -15.43 16.44 -8.37
CA GLN A 200 -16.81 16.47 -7.89
C GLN A 200 -17.09 15.38 -6.84
N LEU A 201 -16.37 14.26 -6.92
CA LEU A 201 -16.56 13.10 -6.05
C LEU A 201 -15.77 13.20 -4.74
N ILE A 202 -14.85 14.16 -4.63
CA ILE A 202 -14.01 14.30 -3.43
C ILE A 202 -14.88 14.64 -2.21
N LYS A 203 -15.86 15.54 -2.36
CA LYS A 203 -16.78 15.89 -1.27
C LYS A 203 -17.46 14.66 -0.70
N GLU A 204 -17.95 13.79 -1.57
CA GLU A 204 -18.63 12.56 -1.17
C GLU A 204 -17.69 11.57 -0.48
N HIS A 205 -16.46 11.47 -0.96
CA HIS A 205 -15.41 10.67 -0.33
C HIS A 205 -15.06 11.16 1.08
N LEU A 206 -15.05 12.48 1.31
CA LEU A 206 -14.66 13.09 2.59
C LEU A 206 -15.82 13.29 3.59
N LYS A 207 -17.08 13.21 3.13
CA LYS A 207 -18.30 13.35 3.96
C LYS A 207 -18.26 12.53 5.27
N PRO A 208 -17.83 11.25 5.29
CA PRO A 208 -17.89 10.43 6.50
C PRO A 208 -17.12 11.02 7.68
N ASN A 209 -15.96 11.64 7.42
CA ASN A 209 -15.04 12.10 8.47
C ASN A 209 -15.00 13.61 8.64
N LYS A 210 -15.80 14.37 7.86
CA LYS A 210 -15.92 15.83 7.92
C LYS A 210 -14.56 16.56 7.86
N CYS A 211 -13.60 16.01 7.13
CA CYS A 211 -12.28 16.59 6.94
C CYS A 211 -12.19 17.23 5.56
N ASN A 212 -12.05 18.56 5.52
CA ASN A 212 -11.87 19.30 4.26
C ASN A 212 -10.40 19.53 3.91
N TYR A 213 -9.47 18.97 4.68
CA TYR A 213 -8.03 19.16 4.51
C TYR A 213 -7.38 17.90 3.95
N VAL A 214 -6.62 18.08 2.87
CA VAL A 214 -6.08 16.96 2.10
C VAL A 214 -4.63 17.19 1.70
N PHE A 215 -3.92 16.10 1.46
CA PHE A 215 -2.61 16.08 0.85
C PHE A 215 -2.66 15.28 -0.46
N ILE A 216 -1.94 15.73 -1.48
CA ILE A 216 -1.93 15.08 -2.80
C ILE A 216 -0.61 14.34 -2.99
N ALA A 217 -0.66 13.06 -3.36
CA ALA A 217 0.50 12.32 -3.82
C ALA A 217 0.50 12.21 -5.35
N GLU A 218 1.68 12.37 -5.94
CA GLU A 218 1.96 12.15 -7.36
C GLU A 218 3.11 11.15 -7.50
N ASP A 219 2.89 10.11 -8.30
CA ASP A 219 3.91 9.13 -8.67
C ASP A 219 3.56 8.46 -10.01
N ALA A 220 4.56 7.89 -10.67
CA ALA A 220 4.41 7.22 -11.96
C ALA A 220 4.99 5.81 -11.95
N THR A 221 4.33 4.92 -12.69
CA THR A 221 4.81 3.53 -12.86
C THR A 221 4.93 3.16 -14.33
N SER A 222 5.79 2.20 -14.65
CA SER A 222 5.95 1.73 -16.03
C SER A 222 4.68 1.04 -16.55
N SER A 223 4.39 1.25 -17.83
CA SER A 223 3.25 0.67 -18.53
C SER A 223 3.67 -0.15 -19.74
N ILE A 224 2.88 -1.15 -20.07
CA ILE A 224 2.98 -1.81 -21.38
C ILE A 224 2.59 -0.78 -22.44
N CYS A 225 3.50 -0.52 -23.38
CA CYS A 225 3.31 0.42 -24.49
C CYS A 225 2.31 -0.12 -25.53
N ARG A 226 1.03 -0.17 -25.16
CA ARG A 226 -0.07 -0.71 -25.96
C ARG A 226 -1.16 0.34 -26.11
N ILE A 227 -1.65 0.48 -27.34
CA ILE A 227 -2.81 1.33 -27.66
C ILE A 227 -4.06 0.45 -27.68
N ASP A 228 -5.06 0.84 -26.89
CA ASP A 228 -6.34 0.15 -26.81
C ASP A 228 -7.48 1.16 -27.07
N TYR A 229 -8.57 0.71 -27.68
CA TYR A 229 -9.77 1.52 -27.87
C TYR A 229 -10.71 1.33 -26.66
N ASP A 230 -11.12 2.41 -26.01
CA ASP A 230 -12.19 2.39 -25.03
C ASP A 230 -13.53 2.74 -25.69
N ALA A 231 -14.41 1.75 -25.77
CA ALA A 231 -15.69 1.87 -26.44
C ALA A 231 -16.66 2.83 -25.74
N THR A 232 -16.48 3.11 -24.44
CA THR A 232 -17.40 4.00 -23.72
C THR A 232 -17.02 5.46 -23.85
N SER A 233 -15.74 5.80 -23.68
CA SER A 233 -15.26 7.16 -23.98
C SER A 233 -15.12 7.41 -25.49
N ASN A 234 -15.22 6.37 -26.33
CA ASN A 234 -14.94 6.41 -27.76
C ASN A 234 -13.53 6.98 -28.06
N SER A 235 -12.55 6.69 -27.21
CA SER A 235 -11.20 7.21 -27.31
C SER A 235 -10.15 6.11 -27.39
N PHE A 236 -9.00 6.42 -27.99
CA PHE A 236 -7.82 5.57 -27.97
C PHE A 236 -6.96 5.90 -26.75
N ILE A 237 -6.68 4.88 -25.94
CA ILE A 237 -5.95 4.94 -24.68
C ILE A 237 -4.56 4.31 -24.87
N GLY A 238 -3.55 4.88 -24.21
CA GLY A 238 -2.18 4.35 -24.22
C GLY A 238 -1.17 5.19 -25.00
N PHE A 239 -1.61 6.29 -25.61
CA PHE A 239 -0.72 7.36 -26.05
C PHE A 239 -0.25 8.19 -24.85
N SER A 240 0.88 8.87 -24.99
CA SER A 240 1.24 9.91 -24.01
C SER A 240 0.20 11.03 -24.10
N SER A 241 -0.53 11.24 -23.00
CA SER A 241 -1.57 12.26 -22.95
C SER A 241 -0.98 13.65 -23.19
N PRO A 242 -1.55 14.46 -24.10
CA PRO A 242 -1.07 15.81 -24.34
C PRO A 242 -1.37 16.68 -23.12
N LEU A 243 -0.44 17.58 -22.82
CA LEU A 243 -0.51 18.48 -21.68
C LEU A 243 -0.79 19.90 -22.16
N ILE A 244 -1.79 20.56 -21.58
CA ILE A 244 -2.02 22.00 -21.73
C ILE A 244 -1.77 22.62 -20.37
N ASP A 245 -0.76 23.50 -20.28
CA ASP A 245 -0.30 24.05 -19.00
C ASP A 245 0.01 22.97 -17.96
N GLY A 246 0.54 21.84 -18.43
CA GLY A 246 0.85 20.67 -17.62
C GLY A 246 -0.34 19.80 -17.22
N VAL A 247 -1.57 20.19 -17.53
CA VAL A 247 -2.78 19.40 -17.25
C VAL A 247 -3.06 18.47 -18.43
N ALA A 248 -3.16 17.17 -18.15
CA ALA A 248 -3.47 16.17 -19.15
C ALA A 248 -4.89 16.34 -19.69
N GLN A 249 -5.06 16.22 -21.01
CA GLN A 249 -6.35 16.39 -21.66
C GLN A 249 -7.11 15.06 -21.74
N SER A 250 -8.27 15.00 -21.11
CA SER A 250 -9.18 13.84 -21.23
C SER A 250 -9.80 13.79 -22.62
N ASN A 251 -10.08 12.56 -23.09
CA ASN A 251 -10.77 12.31 -24.36
C ASN A 251 -10.10 12.94 -25.61
N PHE A 252 -8.80 13.26 -25.55
CA PHE A 252 -8.11 13.92 -26.66
C PHE A 252 -8.06 13.04 -27.93
N PHE A 253 -7.79 11.75 -27.75
CA PHE A 253 -7.66 10.79 -28.85
C PHE A 253 -9.01 10.21 -29.27
N GLN A 254 -9.99 11.07 -29.56
CA GLN A 254 -11.27 10.68 -30.15
C GLN A 254 -11.26 10.97 -31.65
N THR A 255 -11.56 9.96 -32.47
CA THR A 255 -11.68 10.15 -33.92
C THR A 255 -12.67 9.16 -34.53
N GLU A 256 -13.36 9.60 -35.58
CA GLU A 256 -14.15 8.76 -36.51
C GLU A 256 -13.42 8.57 -37.85
N ASN A 257 -12.22 9.13 -37.99
CA ASN A 257 -11.37 9.07 -39.17
C ASN A 257 -10.20 8.10 -38.92
N PHE A 258 -10.02 7.13 -39.82
CA PHE A 258 -8.99 6.09 -39.72
C PHE A 258 -7.58 6.65 -40.00
N GLU A 259 -7.45 7.55 -40.98
CA GLU A 259 -6.19 8.21 -41.32
C GLU A 259 -5.66 9.05 -40.14
N GLN A 260 -6.54 9.65 -39.34
CA GLN A 260 -6.16 10.38 -38.13
C GLN A 260 -5.56 9.45 -37.06
N LEU A 261 -6.07 8.22 -36.93
CA LEU A 261 -5.49 7.21 -36.03
C LEU A 261 -4.10 6.77 -36.52
N GLU A 262 -3.95 6.57 -37.82
CA GLU A 262 -2.66 6.24 -38.45
C GLU A 262 -1.61 7.34 -38.22
N LEU A 263 -2.03 8.61 -38.35
CA LEU A 263 -1.19 9.76 -38.02
C LEU A 263 -0.74 9.74 -36.56
N TRP A 264 -1.66 9.52 -35.61
CA TRP A 264 -1.29 9.44 -34.20
C TRP A 264 -0.34 8.29 -33.89
N LEU A 265 -0.52 7.12 -34.50
CA LEU A 265 0.36 5.98 -34.30
C LEU A 265 1.78 6.19 -34.83
N SER A 266 1.96 7.08 -35.81
CA SER A 266 3.26 7.41 -36.38
C SER A 266 3.93 8.61 -35.71
N GLU A 267 3.18 9.61 -35.25
CA GLU A 267 3.72 10.87 -34.73
C GLU A 267 3.74 10.97 -33.20
N ILE A 268 2.88 10.23 -32.49
CA ILE A 268 2.66 10.41 -31.06
C ILE A 268 3.31 9.28 -30.26
N ASP A 269 4.14 9.68 -29.29
CA ASP A 269 4.77 8.76 -28.34
C ASP A 269 3.71 7.90 -27.63
N LYS A 270 3.92 6.58 -27.63
CA LYS A 270 3.18 5.66 -26.75
C LYS A 270 3.54 5.95 -25.29
N ALA A 271 2.57 5.80 -24.39
CA ALA A 271 2.79 5.92 -22.96
C ALA A 271 3.73 4.82 -22.46
N LYS A 272 4.87 5.23 -21.91
CA LYS A 272 5.83 4.36 -21.23
C LYS A 272 5.56 4.28 -19.73
N PHE A 273 4.87 5.28 -19.21
CA PHE A 273 4.52 5.42 -17.81
C PHE A 273 3.04 5.75 -17.66
N ILE A 274 2.47 5.40 -16.51
CA ILE A 274 1.17 5.88 -16.05
C ILE A 274 1.44 6.78 -14.86
N ASN A 275 1.07 8.06 -14.98
CA ASN A 275 1.11 8.99 -13.87
C ASN A 275 -0.19 8.86 -13.06
N LEU A 276 -0.08 8.84 -11.73
CA LEU A 276 -1.19 8.67 -10.80
C LEU A 276 -1.21 9.81 -9.79
N TYR A 277 -2.40 10.38 -9.59
CA TYR A 277 -2.67 11.36 -8.56
C TYR A 277 -3.61 10.78 -7.52
N MET A 278 -3.17 10.82 -6.27
CA MET A 278 -3.97 10.37 -5.14
C MET A 278 -4.19 11.49 -4.15
N LEU A 279 -5.38 11.56 -3.60
CA LEU A 279 -5.76 12.46 -2.54
C LEU A 279 -5.87 11.67 -1.24
N LYS A 280 -5.24 12.17 -0.18
CA LYS A 280 -5.30 11.58 1.16
C LYS A 280 -5.80 12.62 2.15
N SER A 281 -6.88 12.29 2.85
CA SER A 281 -7.35 13.06 4.02
C SER A 281 -6.28 13.02 5.11
N LEU A 282 -6.19 14.09 5.90
CA LEU A 282 -5.34 14.10 7.10
C LEU A 282 -5.76 13.06 8.15
N VAL A 283 -7.00 12.57 8.07
CA VAL A 283 -7.49 11.49 8.92
C VAL A 283 -6.88 10.17 8.45
N LEU A 284 -6.05 9.56 9.31
CA LEU A 284 -5.24 8.39 8.94
C LEU A 284 -6.07 7.18 8.52
N SER A 285 -7.26 6.99 9.11
CA SER A 285 -8.17 5.88 8.80
C SER A 285 -8.77 5.96 7.39
N ASP A 286 -8.81 7.15 6.78
CA ASP A 286 -9.51 7.35 5.52
C ASP A 286 -8.74 6.70 4.38
N PRO A 287 -9.34 5.84 3.55
CA PRO A 287 -8.64 5.33 2.38
C PRO A 287 -8.32 6.50 1.44
N PRO A 288 -7.17 6.43 0.75
CA PRO A 288 -6.85 7.42 -0.26
C PRO A 288 -7.83 7.33 -1.44
N PHE A 289 -8.07 8.48 -2.07
CA PHE A 289 -8.93 8.65 -3.22
C PHE A 289 -8.09 8.82 -4.48
N ILE A 290 -8.46 8.14 -5.58
CA ILE A 290 -7.77 8.30 -6.86
C ILE A 290 -8.37 9.52 -7.56
N LEU A 291 -7.57 10.58 -7.72
CA LEU A 291 -8.01 11.83 -8.33
C LEU A 291 -8.01 11.75 -9.85
N THR A 292 -6.92 11.25 -10.44
CA THR A 292 -6.79 11.01 -11.88
C THR A 292 -5.62 10.05 -12.16
N ALA A 293 -5.62 9.44 -13.35
CA ALA A 293 -4.49 8.69 -13.88
C ALA A 293 -4.42 8.82 -15.40
N TYR A 294 -3.20 8.86 -15.96
CA TYR A 294 -3.02 9.01 -17.40
C TYR A 294 -1.66 8.52 -17.92
N GLY A 295 -1.62 8.15 -19.21
CA GLY A 295 -0.41 7.77 -19.91
C GLY A 295 0.55 8.95 -20.11
N SER A 296 1.83 8.73 -19.86
CA SER A 296 2.88 9.74 -19.90
C SER A 296 4.16 9.20 -20.53
N ASN A 297 4.91 10.08 -21.18
CA ASN A 297 6.28 9.85 -21.62
C ASN A 297 7.31 10.36 -20.59
N ASN A 298 6.85 10.86 -19.44
CA ASN A 298 7.65 11.43 -18.38
C ASN A 298 8.54 12.60 -18.84
N LYS A 299 8.12 13.42 -19.81
CA LYS A 299 8.88 14.60 -20.30
C LYS A 299 8.38 15.96 -19.77
N ALA A 300 7.39 15.97 -18.88
CA ALA A 300 6.82 17.22 -18.34
C ALA A 300 7.91 18.08 -17.64
N LYS A 301 7.94 19.37 -17.96
CA LYS A 301 8.87 20.34 -17.36
C LYS A 301 8.40 20.76 -15.96
N ALA A 302 9.32 21.28 -15.15
CA ALA A 302 9.02 21.80 -13.81
C ALA A 302 7.91 22.86 -13.78
N ILE A 303 7.84 23.73 -14.80
CA ILE A 303 6.77 24.74 -14.90
C ILE A 303 5.40 24.13 -15.19
N GLU A 304 5.35 23.07 -15.99
CA GLU A 304 4.12 22.33 -16.29
C GLU A 304 3.63 21.58 -15.05
N ILE A 305 4.55 20.96 -14.29
CA ILE A 305 4.26 20.38 -12.97
C ILE A 305 3.65 21.44 -12.04
N LEU A 306 4.29 22.61 -11.92
CA LEU A 306 3.81 23.70 -11.07
C LEU A 306 2.40 24.19 -11.46
N LYS A 307 2.16 24.41 -12.75
CA LYS A 307 0.85 24.85 -13.26
C LYS A 307 -0.24 23.81 -12.98
N ARG A 308 0.07 22.52 -13.14
CA ARG A 308 -0.83 21.41 -12.80
C ARG A 308 -1.14 21.32 -11.31
N TRP A 309 -0.15 21.45 -10.42
CA TRP A 309 -0.40 21.49 -8.97
C TRP A 309 -1.32 22.64 -8.57
N LEU A 310 -1.12 23.82 -9.17
CA LEU A 310 -1.98 24.97 -8.90
C LEU A 310 -3.39 24.79 -9.49
N PHE A 311 -3.52 24.17 -10.67
CA PHE A 311 -4.82 23.78 -11.20
C PHE A 311 -5.57 22.85 -10.23
N ILE A 312 -4.91 21.80 -9.72
CA ILE A 312 -5.49 20.88 -8.73
C ILE A 312 -5.91 21.64 -7.47
N TYR A 313 -5.04 22.50 -6.94
CA TYR A 313 -5.33 23.34 -5.77
C TYR A 313 -6.60 24.18 -5.99
N HIS A 314 -6.72 24.87 -7.14
CA HIS A 314 -7.89 25.69 -7.45
C HIS A 314 -9.17 24.90 -7.57
N GLN A 315 -9.12 23.76 -8.26
CA GLN A 315 -10.30 22.93 -8.45
C GLN A 315 -10.79 22.32 -7.13
N CYS A 316 -9.88 21.92 -6.24
CA CYS A 316 -10.22 21.49 -4.89
C CYS A 316 -10.82 22.64 -4.07
N LEU A 317 -10.25 23.84 -4.16
CA LEU A 317 -10.74 25.01 -3.42
C LEU A 317 -12.17 25.42 -3.84
N ILE A 318 -12.51 25.34 -5.13
CA ILE A 318 -13.88 25.53 -5.62
C ILE A 318 -14.87 24.55 -4.94
N GLN A 319 -14.36 23.38 -4.54
CA GLN A 319 -15.10 22.37 -3.81
C GLN A 319 -14.96 22.48 -2.28
N ASP A 320 -14.53 23.63 -1.73
CA ASP A 320 -14.34 23.82 -0.29
C ASP A 320 -13.39 22.75 0.33
N ILE A 321 -12.41 22.31 -0.47
CA ILE A 321 -11.39 21.34 -0.06
C ILE A 321 -10.03 22.04 -0.11
N HIS A 322 -9.37 22.08 1.03
CA HIS A 322 -8.09 22.74 1.23
C HIS A 322 -6.95 21.75 1.04
N VAL A 323 -6.24 21.88 -0.09
CA VAL A 323 -5.01 21.13 -0.34
C VAL A 323 -3.87 21.78 0.46
N ILE A 324 -3.30 21.03 1.40
CA ILE A 324 -2.21 21.48 2.25
C ILE A 324 -0.86 21.35 1.54
N GLY A 325 -0.71 20.37 0.66
CA GLY A 325 0.55 20.14 -0.01
C GLY A 325 0.57 18.94 -0.95
N PHE A 326 1.76 18.73 -1.54
CA PHE A 326 2.05 17.67 -2.49
C PHE A 326 3.23 16.80 -2.05
N SER A 327 3.16 15.50 -2.32
CA SER A 327 4.27 14.55 -2.16
C SER A 327 4.61 13.83 -3.45
N THR A 328 5.90 13.63 -3.70
CA THR A 328 6.41 12.94 -4.89
C THR A 328 7.83 12.41 -4.64
N ASP A 329 8.30 11.50 -5.50
CA ASP A 329 9.62 10.86 -5.47
C ASP A 329 10.80 11.83 -5.72
N ALA A 330 10.47 13.08 -6.08
CA ALA A 330 11.38 14.22 -6.09
C ALA A 330 12.59 14.04 -7.00
N ASP A 331 12.34 13.63 -8.24
CA ASP A 331 13.32 13.84 -9.32
C ASP A 331 13.62 15.33 -9.53
N SER A 332 14.64 15.63 -10.34
CA SER A 332 15.14 16.99 -10.57
C SER A 332 14.04 17.99 -10.98
N ARG A 333 13.03 17.56 -11.74
CA ARG A 333 11.95 18.40 -12.25
C ARG A 333 10.92 18.70 -11.16
N PHE A 334 10.58 17.69 -10.36
CA PHE A 334 9.72 17.87 -9.18
C PHE A 334 10.42 18.75 -8.14
N LEU A 335 11.70 18.53 -7.85
CA LEU A 335 12.49 19.38 -6.94
C LEU A 335 12.50 20.84 -7.42
N ARG A 336 12.68 21.07 -8.72
CA ARG A 336 12.61 22.42 -9.30
C ARG A 336 11.21 23.02 -9.15
N ALA A 337 10.15 22.25 -9.38
CA ALA A 337 8.77 22.71 -9.18
C ALA A 337 8.47 23.06 -7.71
N MET A 338 8.90 22.22 -6.76
CA MET A 338 8.79 22.47 -5.31
C MET A 338 9.50 23.76 -4.93
N ARG A 339 10.74 23.97 -5.41
CA ARG A 339 11.51 25.18 -5.15
C ARG A 339 10.85 26.43 -5.70
N LEU A 340 10.32 26.35 -6.92
CA LEU A 340 9.58 27.46 -7.53
C LEU A 340 8.32 27.81 -6.72
N CYS A 341 7.55 26.79 -6.32
CA CYS A 341 6.30 27.02 -5.59
C CYS A 341 6.51 27.55 -4.17
N SER A 342 7.48 26.99 -3.45
CA SER A 342 7.87 27.42 -2.08
C SER A 342 8.73 28.69 -2.07
N ARG A 343 9.11 29.18 -3.26
CA ARG A 343 10.06 30.29 -3.47
C ARG A 343 11.41 30.04 -2.81
N PHE A 344 11.78 28.77 -2.65
CA PHE A 344 13.02 28.34 -2.03
C PHE A 344 14.19 28.47 -3.02
N PHE A 345 14.86 29.62 -2.96
CA PHE A 345 15.99 30.01 -3.82
C PHE A 345 15.69 29.89 -5.33
N ALA A 346 14.44 30.13 -5.72
CA ALA A 346 13.98 30.09 -7.09
C ALA A 346 12.89 31.13 -7.28
N THR A 347 12.86 31.78 -8.43
CA THR A 347 11.81 32.73 -8.78
C THR A 347 11.33 32.52 -10.19
N LEU A 348 10.04 32.78 -10.38
CA LEU A 348 9.44 32.91 -11.69
C LEU A 348 8.76 34.29 -11.79
N PRO A 349 9.49 35.33 -12.25
CA PRO A 349 9.03 36.72 -12.27
C PRO A 349 7.63 36.94 -12.85
N ASN A 350 7.26 36.20 -13.90
CA ASN A 350 5.97 36.33 -14.57
C ASN A 350 4.85 35.47 -13.93
N PHE A 351 5.11 34.87 -12.77
CA PHE A 351 4.19 33.95 -12.12
C PHE A 351 4.09 34.27 -10.63
N ASN A 352 3.16 35.19 -10.30
CA ASN A 352 2.92 35.56 -8.92
C ASN A 352 2.07 34.50 -8.21
N ILE A 353 2.75 33.60 -7.50
CA ILE A 353 2.14 32.57 -6.66
C ILE A 353 1.37 33.22 -5.49
N LEU A 354 1.84 34.33 -4.93
CA LEU A 354 1.22 35.01 -3.77
C LEU A 354 -0.08 35.77 -4.09
N LYS A 355 -0.67 35.61 -5.27
CA LYS A 355 -1.95 36.26 -5.61
C LYS A 355 -3.18 35.56 -5.01
N TYR A 356 -3.01 34.37 -4.45
CA TYR A 356 -4.12 33.56 -3.94
C TYR A 356 -4.53 33.99 -2.52
N LYS A 357 -5.81 33.93 -2.20
CA LYS A 357 -6.36 34.49 -0.96
C LYS A 357 -6.10 33.62 0.27
N ASP A 358 -5.92 32.31 0.08
CA ASP A 358 -5.81 31.33 1.17
C ASP A 358 -4.34 30.98 1.45
N ILE A 359 -3.46 31.97 1.36
CA ILE A 359 -2.06 31.85 1.76
C ILE A 359 -2.02 31.64 3.27
N PHE A 360 -1.34 30.59 3.70
CA PHE A 360 -1.04 30.40 5.10
C PHE A 360 0.13 31.28 5.52
N HIS A 361 -0.04 31.87 6.71
CA HIS A 361 0.95 32.70 7.37
C HIS A 361 1.58 31.93 8.51
N ILE A 362 2.83 31.55 8.34
CA ILE A 362 3.60 30.81 9.33
C ILE A 362 4.34 31.82 10.16
N LYS A 363 4.03 31.84 11.46
CA LYS A 363 4.71 32.71 12.43
C LYS A 363 6.10 32.14 12.69
N ILE A 364 7.09 32.68 12.00
CA ILE A 364 8.50 32.33 12.21
C ILE A 364 9.05 33.19 13.35
N PRO A 365 9.55 32.61 14.45
CA PRO A 365 10.17 33.39 15.51
C PRO A 365 11.33 34.22 14.99
N LYS A 366 11.40 35.50 15.36
CA LYS A 366 12.42 36.44 14.85
C LYS A 366 13.85 35.97 15.15
N GLN A 367 14.02 35.23 16.25
CA GLN A 367 15.28 34.63 16.66
C GLN A 367 15.69 33.42 15.80
N TRP A 368 14.78 32.85 15.00
CA TRP A 368 15.08 31.74 14.08
C TRP A 368 15.69 32.25 12.77
N SER A 369 16.79 33.00 12.91
CA SER A 369 17.51 33.59 11.78
C SER A 369 18.09 32.56 10.79
N TRP A 370 18.09 31.29 11.18
CA TRP A 370 18.54 30.12 10.42
C TRP A 370 17.43 29.45 9.59
N PHE A 371 16.18 29.88 9.71
CA PHE A 371 15.04 29.28 9.01
C PHE A 371 14.71 30.09 7.75
N PHE A 372 14.60 29.43 6.59
CA PHE A 372 14.60 30.08 5.26
C PHE A 372 13.31 29.88 4.45
N MET A 373 12.25 29.37 5.08
CA MET A 373 10.93 29.41 4.46
C MET A 373 10.39 30.85 4.56
N GLU A 374 9.75 31.33 3.49
CA GLU A 374 9.02 32.61 3.56
C GLU A 374 7.78 32.44 4.45
N GLU A 375 7.44 33.45 5.26
CA GLU A 375 6.27 33.41 6.16
C GLU A 375 4.96 33.10 5.43
N GLN A 376 4.89 33.44 4.14
CA GLN A 376 3.76 33.16 3.28
C GLN A 376 4.03 31.91 2.45
N GLN A 377 3.20 30.87 2.60
CA GLN A 377 3.14 29.83 1.58
C GLN A 377 1.71 29.38 1.27
N ILE A 378 1.60 28.58 0.21
CA ILE A 378 0.33 28.14 -0.37
C ILE A 378 0.22 26.63 -0.32
N LEU A 379 1.35 25.94 -0.43
CA LEU A 379 1.46 24.49 -0.43
C LEU A 379 2.75 24.10 0.29
N PHE A 380 2.68 23.02 1.05
CA PHE A 380 3.86 22.31 1.53
C PHE A 380 4.27 21.22 0.54
N PHE A 381 5.55 20.85 0.57
CA PHE A 381 6.09 19.81 -0.29
C PHE A 381 6.85 18.82 0.53
N MET A 382 6.59 17.54 0.29
CA MET A 382 7.29 16.43 0.93
C MET A 382 7.88 15.51 -0.14
N GLN A 383 9.07 15.01 0.13
CA GLN A 383 9.67 13.96 -0.67
C GLN A 383 9.34 12.61 -0.02
N ASP A 384 9.35 11.54 -0.82
CA ASP A 384 9.18 10.21 -0.24
C ASP A 384 10.36 9.81 0.66
N GLY A 385 10.07 9.61 1.95
CA GLY A 385 11.04 9.16 2.93
C GLY A 385 11.66 7.80 2.59
N ILE A 386 10.91 6.89 1.96
CA ILE A 386 11.45 5.58 1.54
C ILE A 386 12.51 5.77 0.46
N HIS A 387 12.24 6.61 -0.53
CA HIS A 387 13.22 6.94 -1.57
C HIS A 387 14.45 7.67 -1.02
N ILE A 388 14.29 8.55 -0.01
CA ILE A 388 15.44 9.15 0.69
C ILE A 388 16.29 8.06 1.35
N ALA A 389 15.66 7.13 2.09
CA ALA A 389 16.38 6.06 2.78
C ALA A 389 17.10 5.11 1.82
N THR A 390 16.47 4.72 0.71
CA THR A 390 17.09 3.84 -0.30
C THR A 390 18.20 4.54 -1.05
N LYS A 391 18.09 5.85 -1.37
CA LYS A 391 19.22 6.65 -1.93
C LYS A 391 20.42 6.64 -0.99
N PHE A 392 20.18 6.84 0.30
CA PHE A 392 21.22 6.82 1.32
C PHE A 392 21.92 5.45 1.39
N ARG A 393 21.14 4.35 1.42
CA ARG A 393 21.70 3.00 1.31
C ARG A 393 22.50 2.79 0.02
N ASN A 394 21.94 3.16 -1.13
CA ASN A 394 22.58 2.91 -2.43
C ASN A 394 23.88 3.68 -2.60
N GLN A 395 24.02 4.85 -1.95
CA GLN A 395 25.27 5.60 -1.92
C GLN A 395 26.37 4.84 -1.16
N LEU A 396 26.03 4.23 -0.02
CA LEU A 396 26.94 3.35 0.73
C LEU A 396 27.35 2.11 -0.08
N LEU A 397 26.42 1.54 -0.86
CA LEU A 397 26.67 0.36 -1.70
C LEU A 397 27.40 0.67 -3.02
N SER A 398 27.66 1.95 -3.32
CA SER A 398 28.22 2.34 -4.61
C SER A 398 29.73 2.10 -4.64
N GLU A 399 30.19 1.23 -5.53
CA GLU A 399 31.62 0.92 -5.73
C GLU A 399 32.45 2.15 -6.16
N THR A 400 31.79 3.16 -6.76
CA THR A 400 32.42 4.39 -7.24
C THR A 400 32.41 5.53 -6.22
N ALA A 401 31.64 5.41 -5.13
CA ALA A 401 31.46 6.50 -4.18
C ALA A 401 32.46 6.38 -3.02
N HIS A 402 33.54 7.18 -3.05
CA HIS A 402 34.42 7.31 -1.89
C HIS A 402 33.85 8.32 -0.90
N MET A 403 33.09 7.81 0.06
CA MET A 403 32.42 8.62 1.05
C MET A 403 33.31 8.88 2.27
N LYS A 404 33.30 10.12 2.77
CA LYS A 404 33.97 10.50 4.01
C LYS A 404 33.07 11.38 4.85
N ILE A 405 33.22 11.25 6.16
CA ILE A 405 32.64 12.15 7.14
C ILE A 405 33.73 12.55 8.13
N GLY A 406 34.05 13.85 8.14
CA GLY A 406 35.21 14.35 8.87
C GLY A 406 36.52 13.69 8.44
N SER A 407 37.25 13.11 9.40
CA SER A 407 38.49 12.38 9.14
C SER A 407 38.29 10.89 8.80
N TYR A 408 37.05 10.39 8.83
CA TYR A 408 36.76 8.95 8.70
C TYR A 408 36.20 8.62 7.32
N SER A 409 36.54 7.43 6.84
CA SER A 409 35.90 6.82 5.66
C SER A 409 34.55 6.24 6.05
N ILE A 410 33.62 6.24 5.11
CA ILE A 410 32.38 5.47 5.19
C ILE A 410 32.54 4.33 4.18
N ASP A 411 32.42 3.09 4.64
CA ASP A 411 32.69 1.93 3.81
C ASP A 411 31.69 0.79 4.10
N ILE A 412 31.13 0.22 3.04
CA ILE A 412 30.26 -0.95 3.16
C ILE A 412 31.01 -2.18 3.69
N HIS A 413 32.33 -2.25 3.50
CA HIS A 413 33.14 -3.34 4.04
C HIS A 413 33.03 -3.46 5.56
N ASP A 414 32.80 -2.35 6.28
CA ASP A 414 32.54 -2.40 7.72
C ASP A 414 31.30 -3.23 8.06
N VAL A 415 30.28 -3.25 7.18
CA VAL A 415 29.06 -4.06 7.34
C VAL A 415 29.28 -5.49 6.84
N PHE A 416 30.08 -5.69 5.79
CA PHE A 416 30.47 -7.04 5.35
C PHE A 416 31.27 -7.77 6.43
N ASP A 417 32.22 -7.09 7.07
CA ASP A 417 33.01 -7.62 8.16
C ASP A 417 32.11 -8.11 9.31
N LEU A 418 31.04 -7.37 9.64
CA LEU A 418 30.05 -7.85 10.62
C LEU A 418 29.34 -9.13 10.16
N ILE A 419 28.98 -9.24 8.88
CA ILE A 419 28.31 -10.43 8.34
C ILE A 419 29.25 -11.66 8.35
N GLU A 420 30.55 -11.45 8.17
CA GLU A 420 31.53 -12.54 8.09
C GLU A 420 32.13 -12.92 9.43
N LEU A 421 32.35 -11.96 10.33
CA LEU A 421 33.11 -12.14 11.56
C LEU A 421 32.23 -12.26 12.80
N GLU A 422 31.06 -11.62 12.82
CA GLU A 422 30.14 -11.66 13.97
C GLU A 422 29.06 -12.74 13.80
N SER A 423 28.44 -13.13 14.92
CA SER A 423 27.36 -14.11 14.89
C SER A 423 26.09 -13.54 14.26
N LYS A 424 25.46 -14.29 13.35
CA LYS A 424 24.17 -13.93 12.75
C LYS A 424 23.07 -13.64 13.78
N ILE A 425 23.13 -14.24 14.96
CA ILE A 425 22.17 -14.01 16.04
C ILE A 425 22.30 -12.57 16.59
N GLU A 426 23.50 -12.00 16.53
CA GLU A 426 23.79 -10.67 17.06
C GLU A 426 23.42 -9.57 16.07
N HIS A 427 23.68 -9.76 14.77
CA HIS A 427 23.44 -8.71 13.77
C HIS A 427 22.18 -8.92 12.91
N THR A 428 21.67 -10.15 12.80
CA THR A 428 20.51 -10.58 11.96
C THR A 428 20.60 -10.37 10.44
N LEU A 429 21.59 -9.61 9.97
CA LEU A 429 21.87 -9.35 8.54
C LEU A 429 22.05 -10.62 7.70
N ILE A 430 21.73 -10.50 6.42
CA ILE A 430 22.02 -11.49 5.37
C ILE A 430 22.77 -10.83 4.21
N LYS A 431 23.47 -11.63 3.39
CA LYS A 431 24.26 -11.11 2.25
C LYS A 431 23.45 -10.24 1.28
N CYS A 432 22.17 -10.57 1.07
CA CYS A 432 21.30 -9.77 0.21
C CYS A 432 21.03 -8.35 0.73
N ASP A 433 21.27 -8.07 2.03
CA ASP A 433 21.10 -6.73 2.59
C ASP A 433 22.12 -5.74 2.03
N VAL A 434 23.30 -6.22 1.71
CA VAL A 434 24.41 -5.42 1.16
C VAL A 434 24.58 -5.65 -0.34
N ASP A 435 23.58 -6.25 -1.01
CA ASP A 435 23.58 -6.44 -2.45
C ASP A 435 23.19 -5.14 -3.18
N PRO A 436 24.06 -4.59 -4.04
CA PRO A 436 23.78 -3.38 -4.82
C PRO A 436 22.77 -3.59 -5.95
N LYS A 437 22.45 -4.83 -6.35
CA LYS A 437 21.51 -5.12 -7.45
C LYS A 437 20.08 -4.72 -7.11
N ASP A 438 19.65 -4.94 -5.87
CA ASP A 438 18.32 -4.58 -5.41
C ASP A 438 18.31 -3.16 -4.82
N ARG A 439 18.26 -2.16 -5.72
CA ARG A 439 18.30 -0.73 -5.38
C ARG A 439 17.05 -0.22 -4.66
N GLN A 440 15.95 -0.97 -4.67
CA GLN A 440 14.67 -0.58 -4.06
C GLN A 440 14.42 -1.26 -2.71
N ASN A 441 15.40 -1.99 -2.17
CA ASN A 441 15.27 -2.76 -0.94
C ASN A 441 15.22 -1.89 0.33
N PHE A 442 14.04 -1.38 0.64
CA PHE A 442 13.84 -0.64 1.90
C PHE A 442 14.01 -1.53 3.15
N ALA A 443 13.68 -2.82 3.06
CA ALA A 443 13.84 -3.75 4.19
C ALA A 443 15.31 -3.89 4.62
N SER A 444 16.23 -3.85 3.66
CA SER A 444 17.66 -3.79 3.95
C SER A 444 18.01 -2.51 4.72
N CYS A 445 17.48 -1.34 4.32
CA CYS A 445 17.72 -0.07 5.03
C CYS A 445 17.41 -0.20 6.53
N LEU A 446 16.30 -0.85 6.88
CA LEU A 446 15.91 -1.14 8.28
C LEU A 446 16.90 -2.07 8.99
N ARG A 447 17.35 -3.13 8.32
CA ARG A 447 18.25 -4.13 8.90
C ARG A 447 19.66 -3.58 9.12
N ILE A 448 20.26 -2.94 8.12
CA ILE A 448 21.63 -2.39 8.21
C ILE A 448 21.72 -1.21 9.20
N SER A 449 20.63 -0.49 9.43
CA SER A 449 20.56 0.60 10.42
C SER A 449 19.91 0.19 11.74
N SER A 450 19.76 -1.12 11.97
CA SER A 450 19.18 -1.65 13.20
C SER A 450 20.06 -1.34 14.41
N LYS A 451 19.44 -1.29 15.59
CA LYS A 451 20.15 -0.97 16.84
C LYS A 451 21.29 -1.96 17.11
N ASP A 452 21.07 -3.24 16.82
CA ASP A 452 22.08 -4.27 17.07
C ASP A 452 23.31 -4.10 16.18
N VAL A 453 23.10 -3.80 14.89
CA VAL A 453 24.19 -3.48 13.95
C VAL A 453 24.94 -2.21 14.37
N LEU A 454 24.21 -1.14 14.74
CA LEU A 454 24.83 0.10 15.19
C LEU A 454 25.69 -0.11 16.45
N ASN A 455 25.22 -0.89 17.42
CA ASN A 455 25.98 -1.21 18.63
C ASN A 455 27.26 -2.00 18.34
N LEU A 456 27.27 -2.83 17.29
CA LEU A 456 28.46 -3.57 16.86
C LEU A 456 29.45 -2.64 16.14
N LEU A 457 28.97 -1.78 15.25
CA LEU A 457 29.81 -0.80 14.55
C LEU A 457 30.45 0.20 15.53
N GLU A 458 29.72 0.65 16.55
CA GLU A 458 30.22 1.60 17.56
C GLU A 458 31.45 1.05 18.32
N LYS A 459 31.55 -0.27 18.50
CA LYS A 459 32.68 -0.91 19.18
C LYS A 459 33.95 -0.92 18.32
N ASN A 460 33.83 -0.76 17.00
CA ASN A 460 34.94 -0.78 16.07
C ASN A 460 35.33 0.65 15.68
N GLU A 461 36.46 1.13 16.22
CA GLU A 461 36.94 2.49 15.97
C GLU A 461 37.15 2.78 14.46
N LYS A 462 37.52 1.79 13.66
CA LYS A 462 37.69 1.94 12.20
C LYS A 462 36.36 2.21 11.49
N ALA A 463 35.26 1.67 12.01
CA ALA A 463 33.92 1.78 11.44
C ALA A 463 33.16 3.04 11.92
N THR A 464 33.82 3.96 12.66
CA THR A 464 33.17 5.16 13.23
C THR A 464 32.44 5.99 12.17
N GLY A 465 33.02 6.16 10.98
CA GLY A 465 32.38 6.89 9.89
C GLY A 465 31.07 6.22 9.44
N THR A 466 31.11 4.90 9.23
CA THR A 466 29.97 4.07 8.84
C THR A 466 28.89 4.01 9.93
N PHE A 467 29.29 3.93 11.21
CA PHE A 467 28.38 4.03 12.35
C PHE A 467 27.59 5.34 12.34
N VAL A 468 28.28 6.48 12.21
CA VAL A 468 27.61 7.78 12.15
C VAL A 468 26.68 7.86 10.94
N TYR A 469 27.13 7.40 9.77
CA TYR A 469 26.33 7.38 8.56
C TYR A 469 25.03 6.58 8.75
N LEU A 470 25.11 5.34 9.21
CA LEU A 470 23.94 4.47 9.42
C LEU A 470 23.04 4.93 10.58
N SER A 471 23.60 5.62 11.58
CA SER A 471 22.80 6.27 12.63
C SER A 471 21.92 7.40 12.08
N LEU A 472 22.41 8.12 11.08
CA LEU A 472 21.65 9.14 10.38
C LEU A 472 20.57 8.50 9.50
N LEU A 473 20.87 7.39 8.81
CA LEU A 473 19.86 6.59 8.11
C LEU A 473 18.74 6.15 9.05
N ARG A 474 19.07 5.63 10.24
CA ARG A 474 18.07 5.23 11.24
C ARG A 474 17.20 6.41 11.66
N SER A 475 17.80 7.59 11.84
CA SER A 475 17.08 8.82 12.17
C SER A 475 16.18 9.30 11.03
N ILE A 476 16.58 9.15 9.75
CA ILE A 476 15.70 9.42 8.60
C ILE A 476 14.47 8.51 8.66
N ILE A 477 14.67 7.21 8.90
CA ILE A 477 13.58 6.23 8.98
C ILE A 477 12.63 6.58 10.14
N ALA A 478 13.17 6.85 11.33
CA ALA A 478 12.37 7.21 12.51
C ALA A 478 11.62 8.53 12.29
N GLY A 479 12.28 9.54 11.70
CA GLY A 479 11.69 10.85 11.45
C GLY A 479 10.56 10.80 10.43
N PHE A 480 10.77 10.17 9.27
CA PHE A 480 9.89 10.30 8.12
C PHE A 480 8.96 9.10 7.87
N ILE A 481 9.33 7.89 8.30
CA ILE A 481 8.69 6.64 7.81
C ILE A 481 7.99 5.87 8.94
N GLU A 482 8.67 5.67 10.07
CA GLU A 482 8.20 4.79 11.13
C GLU A 482 6.96 5.37 11.82
N ARG A 483 5.83 4.64 11.81
CA ARG A 483 4.54 5.16 12.31
C ARG A 483 4.48 5.35 13.81
N SER A 484 5.16 4.50 14.57
CA SER A 484 5.16 4.49 16.04
C SER A 484 5.88 5.70 16.66
N THR A 485 6.75 6.39 15.91
CA THR A 485 7.52 7.53 16.39
C THR A 485 6.62 8.72 16.73
N THR A 486 6.75 9.26 17.95
CA THR A 486 5.99 10.43 18.40
C THR A 486 6.41 11.70 17.68
N ILE A 487 5.58 12.74 17.66
CA ILE A 487 5.90 14.01 16.98
C ILE A 487 7.18 14.65 17.53
N GLU A 488 7.39 14.62 18.85
CA GLU A 488 8.62 15.12 19.50
C GLU A 488 9.85 14.35 19.04
N GLN A 489 9.77 13.03 18.99
CA GLN A 489 10.85 12.17 18.52
C GLN A 489 11.13 12.37 17.03
N ARG A 490 10.09 12.56 16.21
CA ARG A 490 10.26 12.89 14.78
C ARG A 490 11.00 14.19 14.61
N LEU A 491 10.57 15.23 15.32
CA LEU A 491 11.25 16.53 15.33
C LEU A 491 12.72 16.36 15.70
N PHE A 492 13.00 15.65 16.79
CA PHE A 492 14.37 15.36 17.22
C PHE A 492 15.18 14.67 16.12
N HIS A 493 14.69 13.56 15.56
CA HIS A 493 15.42 12.80 14.54
C HIS A 493 15.63 13.59 13.25
N ILE A 494 14.60 14.28 12.75
CA ILE A 494 14.69 15.13 11.57
C ILE A 494 15.73 16.22 11.80
N TRP A 495 15.67 16.94 12.91
CA TRP A 495 16.63 18.01 13.21
C TRP A 495 18.04 17.48 13.43
N THR A 496 18.23 16.30 14.04
CA THR A 496 19.54 15.65 14.21
C THR A 496 20.18 15.35 12.86
N VAL A 497 19.43 14.75 11.92
CA VAL A 497 19.89 14.50 10.54
C VAL A 497 20.28 15.82 9.87
N VAL A 498 19.40 16.81 10.01
CA VAL A 498 19.49 18.12 9.36
C VAL A 498 20.60 19.01 9.95
N PHE A 499 21.01 18.82 11.21
CA PHE A 499 22.20 19.46 11.79
C PHE A 499 23.49 18.74 11.44
N THR A 500 23.44 17.43 11.20
CA THR A 500 24.61 16.63 10.83
C THR A 500 24.95 16.78 9.33
N PHE A 501 23.94 16.80 8.45
CA PHE A 501 24.07 17.09 7.03
C PHE A 501 23.67 18.53 6.72
N ILE A 502 24.61 19.48 6.76
CA ILE A 502 24.31 20.85 6.34
C ILE A 502 24.47 21.00 4.83
N LYS A 503 23.37 20.70 4.11
CA LYS A 503 22.82 21.55 3.05
C LYS A 503 21.28 21.43 3.01
N ASN A 504 20.62 22.54 3.38
CA ASN A 504 19.26 23.01 3.05
C ASN A 504 18.02 22.28 3.64
N LYS A 505 17.06 23.06 4.18
CA LYS A 505 16.07 22.64 5.22
C LYS A 505 14.62 23.10 4.97
N LEU A 506 13.67 22.38 5.58
CA LEU A 506 12.19 22.44 5.48
C LEU A 506 11.49 22.96 6.78
N PRO A 507 10.16 23.23 6.74
CA PRO A 507 9.38 23.88 7.80
C PRO A 507 8.43 23.03 8.65
N VAL A 508 7.91 23.64 9.73
CA VAL A 508 7.36 23.04 10.97
C VAL A 508 5.93 22.47 10.87
N ASP A 509 5.20 22.70 9.78
CA ASP A 509 3.87 22.08 9.59
C ASP A 509 3.92 20.66 8.99
N ALA A 510 5.13 20.17 8.67
CA ALA A 510 5.43 18.87 8.05
C ALA A 510 5.44 17.66 9.02
N LEU A 511 4.97 17.82 10.25
CA LEU A 511 5.30 16.89 11.36
C LEU A 511 4.40 15.65 11.49
N ASN A 512 3.41 15.50 10.61
CA ASN A 512 2.70 14.23 10.39
C ASN A 512 3.14 13.58 9.06
N THR A 513 4.45 13.33 8.92
CA THR A 513 5.09 12.87 7.66
C THR A 513 4.49 11.58 7.10
N PHE A 514 3.85 10.76 7.93
CA PHE A 514 3.26 9.50 7.49
C PHE A 514 2.05 9.70 6.55
N ALA A 515 1.31 10.80 6.68
CA ALA A 515 0.22 11.15 5.76
C ALA A 515 0.72 11.85 4.47
N PHE A 516 2.00 12.24 4.41
CA PHE A 516 2.54 13.17 3.43
C PHE A 516 3.61 12.55 2.51
N ASN A 517 3.41 11.31 2.10
CA ASN A 517 4.34 10.60 1.20
C ASN A 517 3.63 10.06 -0.04
N SER A 518 4.39 9.81 -1.10
CA SER A 518 3.90 9.18 -2.34
C SER A 518 3.65 7.67 -2.21
N GLN A 519 3.94 7.06 -1.05
CA GLN A 519 3.75 5.62 -0.84
C GLN A 519 2.30 5.15 -1.04
N ILE A 520 1.32 6.04 -0.91
CA ILE A 520 -0.07 5.72 -1.26
C ILE A 520 -0.23 5.36 -2.75
N CYS A 521 0.53 6.02 -3.64
CA CYS A 521 0.57 5.71 -5.07
C CYS A 521 1.22 4.34 -5.30
N GLU A 522 2.40 4.09 -4.74
CA GLU A 522 3.08 2.79 -4.87
C GLU A 522 2.25 1.63 -4.28
N ASN A 523 1.57 1.86 -3.16
CA ASN A 523 0.62 0.87 -2.61
C ASN A 523 -0.53 0.61 -3.59
N THR A 524 -1.05 1.63 -4.25
CA THR A 524 -2.11 1.48 -5.27
C THR A 524 -1.60 0.75 -6.50
N PHE A 525 -0.37 1.02 -6.95
CA PHE A 525 0.28 0.23 -8.00
C PHE A 525 0.39 -1.24 -7.59
N ARG A 526 0.87 -1.55 -6.37
CA ARG A 526 0.96 -2.92 -5.86
C ARG A 526 -0.39 -3.62 -5.80
N ILE A 527 -1.42 -2.94 -5.30
CA ILE A 527 -2.79 -3.46 -5.27
C ILE A 527 -3.25 -3.74 -6.71
N ALA A 528 -3.08 -2.79 -7.63
CA ALA A 528 -3.44 -2.98 -9.03
C ALA A 528 -2.69 -4.16 -9.68
N ARG A 529 -1.39 -4.35 -9.40
CA ARG A 529 -0.64 -5.53 -9.86
C ARG A 529 -1.17 -6.84 -9.27
N SER A 530 -1.63 -6.81 -8.02
CA SER A 530 -2.20 -7.98 -7.32
C SER A 530 -3.63 -8.33 -7.71
N LEU A 531 -4.36 -7.41 -8.35
CA LEU A 531 -5.72 -7.62 -8.84
C LEU A 531 -5.78 -8.39 -10.17
N SER A 532 -4.72 -9.12 -10.54
CA SER A 532 -4.76 -10.03 -11.67
C SER A 532 -5.71 -11.19 -11.37
N GLY A 533 -6.48 -11.62 -12.38
CA GLY A 533 -7.46 -12.69 -12.21
C GLY A 533 -6.79 -14.00 -11.77
N SER A 534 -7.58 -14.93 -11.24
CA SER A 534 -7.14 -16.23 -10.71
C SER A 534 -6.27 -17.05 -11.68
N PHE A 535 -6.34 -16.74 -12.98
CA PHE A 535 -5.64 -17.43 -14.07
C PHE A 535 -4.63 -16.53 -14.81
N SER A 536 -4.43 -15.27 -14.40
CA SER A 536 -3.49 -14.34 -15.03
C SER A 536 -2.37 -13.96 -14.08
N SER A 537 -1.13 -14.28 -14.46
CA SER A 537 0.10 -13.84 -13.79
C SER A 537 0.57 -12.44 -14.27
N ASN A 538 -0.24 -11.73 -15.09
CA ASN A 538 0.14 -10.44 -15.65
C ASN A 538 0.18 -9.34 -14.58
N THR A 539 1.37 -9.17 -14.02
CA THR A 539 1.76 -8.07 -13.12
C THR A 539 1.97 -6.75 -13.87
N HIS A 540 2.18 -6.79 -15.19
CA HIS A 540 2.29 -5.61 -16.04
C HIS A 540 0.92 -5.22 -16.63
N PHE A 541 0.66 -3.91 -16.75
CA PHE A 541 -0.61 -3.40 -17.28
C PHE A 541 -0.39 -2.34 -18.38
N SER A 542 -1.31 -2.30 -19.36
CA SER A 542 -1.46 -1.14 -20.25
C SER A 542 -2.20 -0.03 -19.51
N VAL A 543 -2.24 1.18 -20.07
CA VAL A 543 -2.98 2.31 -19.46
C VAL A 543 -4.46 1.94 -19.25
N LYS A 544 -5.11 1.33 -20.26
CA LYS A 544 -6.52 0.91 -20.18
C LYS A 544 -6.75 -0.14 -19.07
N SER A 545 -5.88 -1.16 -18.98
CA SER A 545 -6.07 -2.20 -17.95
C SER A 545 -5.77 -1.68 -16.54
N PHE A 546 -4.87 -0.71 -16.40
CA PHE A 546 -4.67 -0.02 -15.12
C PHE A 546 -5.90 0.79 -14.68
N LEU A 547 -6.51 1.56 -15.59
CA LEU A 547 -7.70 2.35 -15.28
C LEU A 547 -8.88 1.47 -14.82
N LYS A 548 -9.11 0.34 -15.49
CA LYS A 548 -10.11 -0.67 -15.06
C LYS A 548 -9.82 -1.22 -13.66
N ARG A 549 -8.55 -1.46 -13.33
CA ARG A 549 -8.15 -1.92 -11.99
C ARG A 549 -8.34 -0.81 -10.94
N CYS A 550 -8.06 0.46 -11.28
CA CYS A 550 -8.31 1.61 -10.41
C CYS A 550 -9.79 1.84 -10.12
N GLU A 551 -10.67 1.58 -11.09
CA GLU A 551 -12.12 1.58 -10.91
C GLU A 551 -12.54 0.53 -9.86
N LYS A 552 -12.07 -0.72 -10.00
CA LYS A 552 -12.28 -1.77 -9.01
C LYS A 552 -11.77 -1.37 -7.61
N ILE A 553 -10.58 -0.78 -7.52
CA ILE A 553 -10.01 -0.28 -6.25
C ILE A 553 -10.88 0.82 -5.65
N SER A 554 -11.33 1.78 -6.46
CA SER A 554 -12.17 2.91 -6.02
C SER A 554 -13.49 2.41 -5.44
N ILE A 555 -14.10 1.40 -6.06
CA ILE A 555 -15.35 0.80 -5.58
C ILE A 555 -15.12 0.06 -4.28
N ILE A 556 -14.06 -0.75 -4.17
CA ILE A 556 -13.70 -1.43 -2.92
C ILE A 556 -13.49 -0.41 -1.79
N ASN A 557 -12.81 0.70 -2.05
CA ASN A 557 -12.57 1.75 -1.06
C ASN A 557 -13.87 2.49 -0.69
N SER A 558 -14.75 2.76 -1.66
CA SER A 558 -16.07 3.32 -1.40
C SER A 558 -16.89 2.39 -0.50
N ILE A 559 -16.95 1.09 -0.79
CA ILE A 559 -17.65 0.12 0.05
C ILE A 559 -17.05 0.07 1.46
N LYS A 560 -15.72 0.12 1.59
CA LYS A 560 -15.06 0.19 2.91
C LYS A 560 -15.41 1.47 3.68
N ASN A 561 -15.54 2.61 3.00
CA ASN A 561 -15.94 3.88 3.60
C ASN A 561 -17.40 3.91 4.03
N HIS A 562 -18.29 3.28 3.26
CA HIS A 562 -19.70 3.16 3.60
C HIS A 562 -19.97 1.99 4.58
N GLY A 563 -18.99 1.09 4.75
CA GLY A 563 -19.03 -0.14 5.54
C GLY A 563 -18.94 0.05 7.06
N GLY A 564 -19.57 1.10 7.58
CA GLY A 564 -19.84 1.26 9.01
C GLY A 564 -21.29 0.93 9.39
N GLN A 565 -22.27 1.31 8.55
CA GLN A 565 -23.69 1.07 8.78
C GLN A 565 -24.45 1.11 7.45
N ILE A 566 -25.00 -0.03 7.02
CA ILE A 566 -26.12 -0.05 6.05
C ILE A 566 -27.36 -0.39 6.87
N GLY A 567 -28.08 0.64 7.34
CA GLY A 567 -29.12 0.47 8.34
C GLY A 567 -28.53 0.03 9.69
N GLU A 568 -29.09 -1.02 10.30
CA GLU A 568 -28.59 -1.59 11.56
C GLU A 568 -27.43 -2.58 11.38
N TYR A 569 -27.04 -2.90 10.14
CA TYR A 569 -26.06 -3.95 9.86
C TYR A 569 -24.65 -3.40 9.64
N GLN A 570 -23.67 -4.02 10.30
CA GLN A 570 -22.26 -3.67 10.26
C GLN A 570 -21.51 -4.69 9.39
N PHE A 571 -21.00 -4.24 8.24
CA PHE A 571 -20.32 -5.11 7.27
C PHE A 571 -18.82 -5.18 7.59
N TYR A 572 -18.33 -6.34 8.03
CA TYR A 572 -16.92 -6.54 8.33
C TYR A 572 -16.21 -7.22 7.15
N PHE A 573 -15.27 -6.52 6.53
CA PHE A 573 -14.38 -7.15 5.56
C PHE A 573 -13.44 -8.15 6.27
N PRO A 574 -13.24 -9.37 5.72
CA PRO A 574 -12.26 -10.30 6.26
C PRO A 574 -10.89 -9.64 6.34
N GLN A 575 -10.33 -9.52 7.55
CA GLN A 575 -8.96 -9.06 7.69
C GLN A 575 -8.02 -10.12 7.11
N HIS A 576 -7.23 -9.73 6.11
CA HIS A 576 -6.19 -10.59 5.57
C HIS A 576 -5.22 -10.97 6.71
N HIS A 577 -4.92 -12.25 6.90
CA HIS A 577 -4.09 -12.77 8.00
C HIS A 577 -2.67 -12.16 8.08
N LYS A 578 -2.20 -11.52 6.99
CA LYS A 578 -0.93 -10.76 6.94
C LYS A 578 -1.04 -9.30 7.44
N ASN A 579 -2.24 -8.78 7.69
CA ASN A 579 -2.46 -7.42 8.21
C ASN A 579 -2.48 -7.37 9.75
N HIS A 580 -2.01 -8.41 10.44
CA HIS A 580 -1.95 -8.38 11.90
C HIS A 580 -0.79 -7.52 12.41
N LYS A 581 -1.17 -6.53 13.23
CA LYS A 581 -0.34 -5.69 14.11
C LYS A 581 0.53 -4.67 13.38
N ASP A 582 -0.01 -3.47 13.19
CA ASP A 582 0.69 -2.16 13.34
C ASP A 582 -0.24 -0.98 12.97
N THR A 583 -1.54 -1.07 13.29
CA THR A 583 -2.37 0.13 13.35
C THR A 583 -2.12 0.78 14.71
N CYS A 584 -1.06 1.58 14.79
CA CYS A 584 -0.97 2.61 15.82
C CYS A 584 -2.11 3.59 15.53
N THR A 585 -3.23 3.42 16.22
CA THR A 585 -4.33 4.39 16.23
C THR A 585 -3.85 5.57 17.06
N TYR A 586 -3.11 6.49 16.42
CA TYR A 586 -3.13 7.86 16.90
C TYR A 586 -4.58 8.33 16.74
N SER A 587 -5.35 8.27 17.83
CA SER A 587 -6.60 9.02 17.87
C SER A 587 -6.26 10.47 17.58
N ILE A 588 -7.07 11.14 16.76
CA ILE A 588 -7.03 12.60 16.58
C ILE A 588 -7.07 13.31 17.94
N ASP A 589 -7.67 12.68 18.95
CA ASP A 589 -7.69 13.15 20.34
C ASP A 589 -6.27 13.34 20.92
N HIS A 590 -5.30 12.50 20.55
CA HIS A 590 -3.92 12.61 21.04
C HIS A 590 -3.12 13.74 20.37
N ILE A 591 -3.51 14.15 19.16
CA ILE A 591 -2.91 15.31 18.47
C ILE A 591 -3.45 16.61 19.06
N ASN A 592 -4.72 16.65 19.46
CA ASN A 592 -5.30 17.78 20.17
C ASN A 592 -4.73 17.96 21.60
N GLU A 593 -4.12 16.91 22.16
CA GLU A 593 -3.41 16.94 23.45
C GLU A 593 -1.94 17.37 23.36
N LEU A 594 -1.36 17.46 22.15
CA LEU A 594 0.00 17.95 21.95
C LEU A 594 0.04 19.48 22.11
N ASN A 595 -0.02 19.94 23.35
CA ASN A 595 0.29 21.32 23.74
C ASN A 595 1.80 21.59 23.63
N LEU A 596 2.40 21.32 22.46
CA LEU A 596 3.79 21.68 22.20
C LEU A 596 3.90 23.20 22.13
N THR A 597 4.58 23.78 23.11
CA THR A 597 4.87 25.21 23.12
C THR A 597 6.07 25.53 22.23
N GLU A 598 6.25 26.80 21.88
CA GLU A 598 7.47 27.28 21.19
C GLU A 598 8.74 26.88 21.96
N ILE A 599 8.67 26.89 23.29
CA ILE A 599 9.78 26.49 24.17
C ILE A 599 10.08 25.00 24.04
N ASP A 600 9.07 24.15 23.97
CA ASP A 600 9.27 22.70 23.81
C ASP A 600 9.94 22.39 22.48
N ILE A 601 9.51 23.06 21.40
CA ILE A 601 10.14 22.94 20.08
C ILE A 601 11.61 23.40 20.14
N GLU A 602 11.90 24.53 20.79
CA GLU A 602 13.27 25.02 20.95
C GLU A 602 14.14 24.07 21.77
N ILE A 603 13.61 23.44 22.82
CA ILE A 603 14.30 22.41 23.61
C ILE A 603 14.60 21.19 22.75
N ILE A 604 13.63 20.71 21.97
CA ILE A 604 13.82 19.56 21.06
C ILE A 604 14.91 19.88 20.03
N ILE A 605 14.86 21.04 19.40
CA ILE A 605 15.86 21.50 18.43
C ILE A 605 17.24 21.59 19.08
N LYS A 606 17.33 22.12 20.30
CA LYS A 606 18.59 22.19 21.06
C LYS A 606 19.13 20.80 21.36
N ASN A 607 18.29 19.87 21.82
CA ASN A 607 18.70 18.49 22.09
C ASN A 607 19.19 17.79 20.81
N ALA A 608 18.49 17.98 19.69
CA ALA A 608 18.91 17.46 18.39
C ALA A 608 20.26 18.05 17.93
N PHE A 609 20.49 19.34 18.20
CA PHE A 609 21.78 19.99 17.92
C PHE A 609 22.92 19.46 18.80
N GLU A 610 22.67 19.21 20.09
CA GLU A 610 23.66 18.58 20.98
C GLU A 610 23.95 17.13 20.58
N GLU A 611 22.96 16.38 20.10
CA GLU A 611 23.18 15.05 19.53
C GLU A 611 24.04 15.10 18.25
N ALA A 612 23.73 16.01 17.33
CA ALA A 612 24.53 16.23 16.13
C ALA A 612 25.98 16.62 16.46
N LYS A 613 26.21 17.39 17.53
CA LYS A 613 27.57 17.68 18.02
C LYS A 613 28.33 16.44 18.46
N LYS A 614 27.65 15.45 19.06
CA LYS A 614 28.30 14.18 19.41
C LYS A 614 28.81 13.49 18.15
N TYR A 615 27.98 13.35 17.12
CA TYR A 615 28.41 12.76 15.85
C TYR A 615 29.58 13.52 15.20
N VAL A 616 29.48 14.86 15.13
CA VAL A 616 30.55 15.73 14.63
C VAL A 616 31.85 15.55 15.43
N SER A 617 31.75 15.35 16.74
CA SER A 617 32.91 15.13 17.60
C SER A 617 33.55 13.76 17.37
N MET A 618 32.74 12.70 17.19
CA MET A 618 33.22 11.36 16.86
C MET A 618 34.02 11.34 15.55
N VAL A 619 33.66 12.20 14.60
CA VAL A 619 34.34 12.28 13.30
C VAL A 619 35.45 13.34 13.22
N ASN A 620 35.91 13.84 14.37
CA ASN A 620 36.97 14.85 14.51
C ASN A 620 36.72 16.17 13.76
N MET A 621 35.46 16.59 13.60
CA MET A 621 35.13 17.86 12.95
C MET A 621 35.00 19.04 13.90
N THR A 622 35.02 18.82 15.22
CA THR A 622 34.80 19.85 16.24
C THR A 622 35.68 21.07 16.06
N ASP A 623 37.01 20.89 15.93
CA ASP A 623 37.94 22.00 15.86
C ASP A 623 37.83 22.77 14.55
N PHE A 624 37.55 22.07 13.45
CA PHE A 624 37.25 22.70 12.16
C PHE A 624 36.00 23.59 12.25
N LEU A 625 34.91 23.10 12.85
CA LEU A 625 33.68 23.87 13.00
C LEU A 625 33.85 25.05 13.96
N LYS A 626 34.65 24.90 15.03
CA LYS A 626 35.00 26.02 15.94
C LYS A 626 35.80 27.08 15.19
N ALA A 627 36.81 26.69 14.42
CA ALA A 627 37.62 27.62 13.62
C ALA A 627 36.80 28.39 12.57
N LYS A 628 35.73 27.79 12.05
CA LYS A 628 34.77 28.43 11.12
C LYS A 628 33.66 29.21 11.80
N ASN A 629 33.64 29.30 13.14
CA ASN A 629 32.56 29.90 13.92
C ASN A 629 31.17 29.31 13.56
N ILE A 630 31.05 27.99 13.50
CA ILE A 630 29.78 27.28 13.22
C ILE A 630 29.42 26.22 14.26
N TYR A 631 30.13 26.20 15.40
CA TYR A 631 29.96 25.21 16.46
C TYR A 631 28.86 25.56 17.49
N THR A 632 28.23 26.72 17.35
CA THR A 632 27.03 27.10 18.13
C THR A 632 25.86 27.31 17.19
N LEU A 633 24.63 27.11 17.68
CA LEU A 633 23.42 27.30 16.87
C LEU A 633 23.31 28.73 16.32
N SER A 634 23.68 29.73 17.13
CA SER A 634 23.69 31.15 16.72
C SER A 634 24.75 31.45 15.66
N SER A 635 25.97 30.94 15.84
CA SER A 635 27.06 31.17 14.89
C SER A 635 26.81 30.42 13.58
N LEU A 636 26.29 29.19 13.65
CA LEU A 636 25.81 28.44 12.49
C LEU A 636 24.71 29.20 11.76
N SER A 637 23.73 29.74 12.48
CA SER A 637 22.66 30.56 11.91
C SER A 637 23.20 31.76 11.14
N THR A 638 24.15 32.48 11.73
CA THR A 638 24.78 33.66 11.12
C THR A 638 25.57 33.28 9.87
N PHE A 639 26.34 32.19 9.93
CA PHE A 639 27.10 31.66 8.81
C PHE A 639 26.18 31.24 7.66
N THR A 640 25.15 30.43 7.95
CA THR A 640 24.16 29.99 6.96
C THR A 640 23.46 31.18 6.31
N ARG A 641 23.04 32.19 7.08
CA ARG A 641 22.46 33.43 6.55
C ARG A 641 23.45 34.19 5.67
N SER A 642 24.73 34.25 6.01
CA SER A 642 25.75 34.93 5.20
C SER A 642 25.98 34.23 3.86
N ILE A 643 26.05 32.89 3.84
CA ILE A 643 26.19 32.10 2.62
C ILE A 643 24.96 32.29 1.74
N LEU A 644 23.78 32.16 2.33
CA LEU A 644 22.53 32.25 1.58
C LEU A 644 22.26 33.66 1.07
N ASN A 645 22.66 34.71 1.80
CA ASN A 645 22.59 36.08 1.29
C ASN A 645 23.54 36.28 0.10
N ARG A 646 24.75 35.68 0.14
CA ARG A 646 25.68 35.67 -1.02
C ARG A 646 25.15 34.84 -2.20
N SER A 647 24.36 33.80 -1.95
CA SER A 647 23.67 33.02 -2.98
C SER A 647 22.38 33.68 -3.46
N SER A 648 21.72 34.51 -2.64
CA SER A 648 20.46 35.19 -2.96
C SER A 648 20.61 36.35 -3.93
N SER A 649 21.81 36.92 -4.07
CA SER A 649 22.16 37.77 -5.21
C SER A 649 22.22 36.99 -6.53
N LYS A 650 22.19 35.64 -6.47
CA LYS A 650 21.94 34.72 -7.58
C LYS A 650 20.62 33.95 -7.34
N ARG A 651 19.49 34.65 -7.13
CA ARG A 651 18.17 34.00 -7.34
C ARG A 651 18.21 33.42 -8.76
N ILE A 652 18.03 32.11 -8.89
CA ILE A 652 18.00 31.48 -10.20
C ILE A 652 16.69 31.94 -10.86
N ASP A 653 16.84 32.85 -11.82
CA ASP A 653 15.74 33.35 -12.63
C ASP A 653 15.53 32.38 -13.79
N TYR A 654 14.39 31.70 -13.76
CA TYR A 654 14.02 30.72 -14.76
C TYR A 654 13.21 31.34 -15.92
N THR A 655 13.23 32.67 -16.12
CA THR A 655 12.60 33.35 -17.27
C THR A 655 13.23 32.99 -18.60
N ILE A 656 14.52 32.69 -18.61
CA ILE A 656 15.25 32.30 -19.83
C ILE A 656 15.29 30.78 -19.84
N ASP A 657 14.34 30.18 -20.56
CA ASP A 657 14.41 28.80 -21.05
C ASP A 657 15.57 28.77 -22.07
N ASN A 658 16.81 28.89 -21.57
CA ASN A 658 17.98 28.68 -22.42
C ASN A 658 17.92 27.22 -22.80
N ASN A 659 17.72 26.98 -24.09
CA ASN A 659 18.00 25.74 -24.82
C ASN A 659 19.47 25.29 -24.69
N SER A 660 20.18 25.62 -23.61
CA SER A 660 21.36 24.87 -23.24
C SER A 660 20.86 23.50 -22.82
N SER A 661 21.25 22.50 -23.61
CA SER A 661 21.35 21.10 -23.22
C SER A 661 21.43 20.92 -21.72
N ASP A 662 20.72 19.91 -21.24
CA ASP A 662 20.82 19.35 -19.89
C ASP A 662 22.25 18.86 -19.58
N GLU A 663 23.21 19.78 -19.55
CA GLU A 663 24.57 19.62 -19.04
C GLU A 663 24.59 20.05 -17.56
N ASP A 664 23.74 19.43 -16.76
CA ASP A 664 24.15 18.97 -15.43
C ASP A 664 24.43 17.45 -15.54
N SER A 665 25.17 17.10 -16.60
CA SER A 665 25.50 15.74 -17.04
C SER A 665 26.68 15.11 -16.30
N ASP A 666 27.09 15.67 -15.16
CA ASP A 666 28.19 15.11 -14.35
C ASP A 666 27.69 14.20 -13.20
N GLU A 667 26.37 14.03 -13.02
CA GLU A 667 25.83 12.96 -12.16
C GLU A 667 24.95 11.93 -12.89
N GLU A 668 24.45 12.20 -14.10
CA GLU A 668 23.59 11.26 -14.86
C GLU A 668 24.32 10.43 -15.94
N ASN A 669 25.57 10.75 -16.30
CA ASN A 669 26.33 9.97 -17.29
C ASN A 669 26.92 8.64 -16.77
N LEU A 670 26.62 8.25 -15.52
CA LEU A 670 26.81 6.87 -15.05
C LEU A 670 25.51 6.03 -15.07
N TYR A 671 24.40 6.60 -15.57
CA TYR A 671 23.06 6.01 -15.47
C TYR A 671 22.41 5.65 -16.81
N SER A 672 23.20 5.47 -17.88
CA SER A 672 22.70 4.80 -19.09
C SER A 672 23.71 3.79 -19.64
N ALA A 673 23.20 2.60 -19.94
CA ALA A 673 23.83 1.50 -20.68
C ALA A 673 25.03 0.79 -20.01
N ASN A 674 24.73 -0.17 -19.13
CA ASN A 674 25.27 -1.54 -19.25
C ASN A 674 24.70 -2.46 -18.14
N SER A 675 23.60 -3.14 -18.44
CA SER A 675 23.40 -4.59 -18.19
C SER A 675 21.91 -4.94 -18.29
N MET A 676 21.41 -5.14 -19.51
CA MET A 676 20.32 -6.09 -19.74
C MET A 676 20.39 -6.64 -21.17
N SER A 677 21.59 -7.04 -21.59
CA SER A 677 21.82 -7.77 -22.83
C SER A 677 22.12 -9.25 -22.64
N ASP A 678 22.31 -9.76 -21.40
CA ASP A 678 22.71 -11.15 -21.19
C ASP A 678 21.75 -11.94 -20.27
N VAL A 679 20.45 -11.93 -20.58
CA VAL A 679 19.51 -13.05 -20.28
C VAL A 679 18.41 -13.08 -21.34
N LEU A 680 18.80 -13.14 -22.62
CA LEU A 680 17.92 -13.56 -23.72
C LEU A 680 18.66 -14.61 -24.54
N ASN A 681 19.05 -15.70 -23.89
CA ASN A 681 19.50 -16.94 -24.53
C ASN A 681 19.34 -18.07 -23.52
N ASN A 682 18.09 -18.44 -23.27
CA ASN A 682 17.72 -19.82 -23.01
C ASN A 682 16.38 -20.01 -23.70
N GLU A 683 16.49 -20.45 -24.95
CA GLU A 683 15.41 -21.09 -25.68
C GLU A 683 14.96 -22.32 -24.90
N ASP A 684 13.91 -22.19 -24.11
CA ASP A 684 13.03 -23.32 -23.83
C ASP A 684 11.72 -23.06 -24.57
N GLN A 685 11.54 -23.84 -25.64
CA GLN A 685 10.35 -23.90 -26.46
C GLN A 685 9.14 -24.27 -25.60
N PHE A 686 8.39 -23.27 -25.17
CA PHE A 686 6.99 -23.45 -24.80
C PHE A 686 6.16 -22.41 -25.53
N SER A 687 5.37 -22.88 -26.50
CA SER A 687 4.37 -22.07 -27.19
C SER A 687 3.33 -21.59 -26.18
N PRO A 688 3.13 -20.27 -25.99
CA PRO A 688 1.95 -19.79 -25.32
C PRO A 688 0.82 -19.77 -26.37
N ASN A 689 -0.12 -20.70 -26.25
CA ASN A 689 -1.44 -20.51 -26.85
C ASN A 689 -2.06 -19.27 -26.19
N ASN A 690 -1.93 -18.12 -26.84
CA ASN A 690 -2.64 -16.88 -26.49
C ASN A 690 -4.10 -17.00 -26.93
N THR A 691 -4.91 -17.79 -26.22
CA THR A 691 -6.37 -17.85 -26.45
C THR A 691 -7.19 -17.17 -25.36
N ASP A 692 -6.58 -16.74 -24.25
CA ASP A 692 -7.37 -16.48 -23.03
C ASP A 692 -7.60 -14.97 -22.73
N ASP A 693 -7.06 -14.06 -23.56
CA ASP A 693 -7.40 -12.63 -23.50
C ASP A 693 -8.56 -12.24 -24.46
N GLU A 694 -9.13 -13.21 -25.21
CA GLU A 694 -10.24 -12.96 -26.14
C GLU A 694 -11.62 -12.83 -25.43
N GLU A 695 -11.75 -13.20 -24.16
CA GLU A 695 -13.07 -13.30 -23.50
C GLU A 695 -13.48 -12.11 -22.58
N GLU A 696 -12.62 -11.11 -22.33
CA GLU A 696 -12.97 -10.04 -21.35
C GLU A 696 -13.66 -8.78 -21.93
N GLU A 697 -13.95 -8.72 -23.23
CA GLU A 697 -14.80 -7.67 -23.84
C GLU A 697 -15.90 -8.19 -24.78
N GLU A 698 -16.19 -9.50 -24.78
CA GLU A 698 -17.51 -9.95 -25.22
C GLU A 698 -18.50 -9.66 -24.08
N GLU A 699 -19.16 -8.50 -24.20
CA GLU A 699 -20.43 -8.25 -23.54
C GLU A 699 -21.26 -9.56 -23.61
N ASN A 700 -21.54 -10.17 -22.46
CA ASN A 700 -22.69 -11.06 -22.30
C ASN A 700 -23.95 -10.21 -22.54
N VAL A 701 -24.19 -9.88 -23.81
CA VAL A 701 -25.45 -9.41 -24.33
C VAL A 701 -26.36 -10.61 -24.16
N ILE A 702 -27.23 -10.56 -23.14
CA ILE A 702 -28.44 -11.35 -23.12
C ILE A 702 -29.07 -11.14 -24.49
N ALA A 703 -29.02 -12.18 -25.31
CA ALA A 703 -29.39 -12.14 -26.71
C ALA A 703 -30.86 -11.73 -26.84
N ILE A 704 -31.07 -10.44 -27.13
CA ILE A 704 -32.28 -9.93 -27.76
C ILE A 704 -31.83 -8.91 -28.82
N ASP A 705 -31.79 -9.42 -30.06
CA ASP A 705 -31.96 -8.75 -31.36
C ASP A 705 -30.93 -7.74 -31.89
N VAL A 706 -30.02 -8.20 -32.78
CA VAL A 706 -30.10 -8.17 -34.27
C VAL A 706 -28.77 -8.71 -34.83
N PRO A 707 -28.73 -9.60 -35.87
CA PRO A 707 -27.51 -10.25 -36.31
C PRO A 707 -26.60 -9.32 -37.13
N HIS A 708 -25.29 -9.36 -36.87
CA HIS A 708 -24.26 -8.85 -37.78
C HIS A 708 -24.43 -9.50 -39.16
N THR A 709 -24.90 -8.76 -40.17
CA THR A 709 -25.10 -9.28 -41.51
C THR A 709 -23.80 -9.23 -42.31
N ALA A 710 -23.30 -10.41 -42.70
CA ALA A 710 -22.13 -10.67 -43.54
C ALA A 710 -20.77 -10.18 -42.99
N GLN A 711 -20.05 -11.11 -42.37
CA GLN A 711 -18.67 -10.95 -41.91
C GLN A 711 -17.72 -11.46 -42.99
N THR A 712 -16.76 -10.63 -43.41
CA THR A 712 -15.64 -11.07 -44.28
C THR A 712 -14.33 -10.98 -43.50
N LYS A 713 -13.51 -12.02 -43.53
CA LYS A 713 -12.13 -11.96 -42.99
C LYS A 713 -11.19 -11.46 -44.08
N LEU A 714 -10.48 -10.38 -43.83
CA LEU A 714 -9.41 -9.89 -44.70
C LEU A 714 -8.11 -9.87 -43.89
N ASN A 715 -7.15 -10.73 -44.22
CA ASN A 715 -5.87 -10.89 -43.51
C ASN A 715 -6.03 -11.03 -41.98
N GLY A 716 -6.96 -11.89 -41.54
CA GLY A 716 -7.24 -12.11 -40.11
C GLY A 716 -8.15 -11.06 -39.45
N CYS A 717 -8.39 -9.91 -40.10
CA CYS A 717 -9.23 -8.85 -39.55
C CYS A 717 -10.70 -9.03 -39.91
N ARG A 718 -11.58 -8.78 -38.94
CA ARG A 718 -13.03 -8.86 -39.10
C ARG A 718 -13.55 -7.56 -39.71
N ILE A 719 -14.15 -7.66 -40.89
CA ILE A 719 -14.77 -6.54 -41.60
C ILE A 719 -16.25 -6.84 -41.80
N TYR A 720 -17.08 -5.80 -41.66
CA TYR A 720 -18.54 -5.90 -41.66
C TYR A 720 -19.13 -5.09 -42.82
N ASP A 721 -20.12 -5.65 -43.51
CA ASP A 721 -20.83 -4.94 -44.58
C ASP A 721 -21.87 -3.95 -44.04
N LYS A 722 -22.45 -4.27 -42.87
CA LYS A 722 -23.39 -3.41 -42.14
C LYS A 722 -23.15 -3.56 -40.63
N ILE A 723 -23.41 -2.50 -39.89
CA ILE A 723 -23.30 -2.45 -38.44
C ILE A 723 -24.59 -1.90 -37.83
N ASN A 724 -24.83 -2.22 -36.55
CA ASN A 724 -25.94 -1.63 -35.81
C ASN A 724 -25.73 -0.10 -35.73
N PRO A 725 -26.69 0.74 -36.17
CA PRO A 725 -26.56 2.20 -36.09
C PRO A 725 -26.26 2.73 -34.68
N GLN A 726 -26.74 2.03 -33.64
CA GLN A 726 -26.49 2.39 -32.24
C GLN A 726 -25.03 2.17 -31.81
N GLN A 727 -24.29 1.31 -32.52
CA GLN A 727 -22.88 1.01 -32.28
C GLN A 727 -21.96 1.67 -33.30
N SER A 728 -22.47 2.57 -34.15
CA SER A 728 -21.73 3.19 -35.25
C SER A 728 -20.39 3.81 -34.81
N LYS A 729 -20.35 4.43 -33.63
CA LYS A 729 -19.14 5.03 -33.02
C LYS A 729 -18.02 4.02 -32.73
N LYS A 730 -18.33 2.72 -32.59
CA LYS A 730 -17.33 1.67 -32.34
C LYS A 730 -16.57 1.24 -33.61
N TYR A 731 -16.96 1.75 -34.78
CA TYR A 731 -16.44 1.31 -36.07
C TYR A 731 -15.96 2.48 -36.93
N PHE A 732 -14.89 2.26 -37.69
CA PHE A 732 -14.53 3.11 -38.82
C PHE A 732 -15.20 2.61 -40.09
N GLY A 733 -15.69 3.53 -40.92
CA GLY A 733 -16.10 3.23 -42.28
C GLY A 733 -14.91 3.34 -43.22
N ILE A 734 -14.62 2.27 -43.96
CA ILE A 734 -13.48 2.16 -44.87
C ILE A 734 -13.95 1.77 -46.27
N ARG A 735 -13.20 2.23 -47.29
CA ARG A 735 -13.46 1.86 -48.69
C ARG A 735 -12.49 0.79 -49.15
N ILE A 736 -13.00 -0.38 -49.51
CA ILE A 736 -12.21 -1.49 -50.09
C ILE A 736 -12.68 -1.69 -51.53
N GLY A 737 -11.87 -1.21 -52.49
CA GLY A 737 -12.23 -1.17 -53.90
C GLY A 737 -13.46 -0.28 -54.15
N SER A 738 -14.53 -0.87 -54.70
CA SER A 738 -15.81 -0.19 -54.91
C SER A 738 -16.78 -0.33 -53.72
N SER A 739 -16.45 -1.13 -52.71
CA SER A 739 -17.32 -1.41 -51.56
C SER A 739 -17.00 -0.53 -50.35
N TYR A 740 -18.04 -0.08 -49.64
CA TYR A 740 -17.92 0.57 -48.34
C TYR A 740 -18.19 -0.46 -47.26
N LYS A 741 -17.28 -0.57 -46.29
CA LYS A 741 -17.29 -1.58 -45.23
C LYS A 741 -16.93 -0.96 -43.89
N PHE A 742 -17.10 -1.69 -42.80
CA PHE A 742 -16.84 -1.24 -41.45
C PHE A 742 -15.81 -2.12 -40.74
N ILE A 743 -14.91 -1.50 -39.99
CA ILE A 743 -13.92 -2.17 -39.15
C ILE A 743 -14.01 -1.65 -37.72
N HIS A 744 -13.95 -2.55 -36.73
CA HIS A 744 -14.01 -2.14 -35.34
C HIS A 744 -12.74 -1.37 -34.95
N LYS A 745 -12.88 -0.27 -34.19
CA LYS A 745 -11.77 0.62 -33.83
C LYS A 745 -10.65 -0.09 -33.06
N GLN A 746 -10.98 -1.05 -32.19
CA GLN A 746 -9.96 -1.89 -31.55
C GLN A 746 -9.14 -2.64 -32.59
N THR A 747 -9.77 -3.29 -33.59
CA THR A 747 -9.08 -4.05 -34.65
C THR A 747 -8.13 -3.16 -35.44
N SER A 748 -8.49 -1.90 -35.67
CA SER A 748 -7.61 -0.92 -36.32
C SER A 748 -6.33 -0.64 -35.54
N CYS A 749 -6.35 -0.64 -34.20
CA CYS A 749 -5.13 -0.53 -33.39
C CYS A 749 -4.16 -1.67 -33.68
N TRP A 750 -4.65 -2.91 -33.71
CA TRP A 750 -3.81 -4.09 -33.98
C TRP A 750 -3.20 -4.04 -35.39
N LEU A 751 -4.01 -3.70 -36.39
CA LEU A 751 -3.57 -3.60 -37.79
C LEU A 751 -2.40 -2.63 -37.99
N LEU A 752 -2.47 -1.48 -37.33
CA LEU A 752 -1.50 -0.39 -37.52
C LEU A 752 -0.28 -0.50 -36.59
N THR A 753 -0.30 -1.43 -35.63
CA THR A 753 0.85 -1.65 -34.74
C THR A 753 1.86 -2.55 -35.44
N THR A 754 3.04 -2.02 -35.78
CA THR A 754 4.11 -2.70 -36.53
C THR A 754 4.84 -3.83 -35.79
N ASP A 755 4.43 -4.14 -34.56
CA ASP A 755 5.11 -5.11 -33.70
C ASP A 755 4.67 -6.55 -34.04
N LYS A 756 5.32 -7.12 -35.06
CA LYS A 756 5.01 -8.44 -35.64
C LYS A 756 5.16 -9.62 -34.67
N GLN A 757 5.69 -9.42 -33.46
CA GLN A 757 5.84 -10.47 -32.44
C GLN A 757 4.55 -10.80 -31.68
N ARG A 758 3.43 -10.10 -31.95
CA ARG A 758 2.11 -10.35 -31.34
C ARG A 758 1.00 -10.72 -32.33
N LEU A 759 1.32 -10.87 -33.61
CA LEU A 759 0.48 -11.54 -34.62
C LEU A 759 0.90 -13.01 -34.68
#